data_AF-A0A7Y3MTY6-F1
#
_entry.id   AF-A0A7Y3MTY6-F1
#
_cell.length_a   1.000
_cell.length_b   1.000
_cell.length_c   1.000
_cell.angle_alpha   90.00
_cell.angle_beta   90.00
_cell.angle_gamma   90.00
#
_symmetry.space_group_name_H-M   'P 1'
#
loop_
_entity.id
_entity.type
_entity.pdbx_description
1 polymer ?
#
loop_
_entity_poly.entity_id
_entity_poly.type
_entity_poly.pdbx_seq_one_letter_code
_entity_poly.pdbx_strand_id
1 'polypeptide(L)'
;MKTHGTMVIAAATLLSVSASHASTANNARSPEATVTGGKVVFQGLAGGPHVLFYEDFVLGTSAYQAALDALGWTVTMVTDPADFETELQTGAYTHVIAAHQNAGGASGWEDDLSAWAASNPGAPVLISDWRVDEPQPYLADLGFAYSGNVNLGMVEGTGGEALDGLAGALVNPGWGIFSYGVTGGTTIATDSPGSGKPMAVRNGCHFFNGFLSDTFLNGDVGRDVAIRELQCAAGGGQFELIGVTGDGSPTPESLFRIDPTDATIEFICGLGNGDDGETIGWNSTDGQLYHASGHDSEFDPKTLDGVVFEIVDDVGNGTSCATTNIDISTTDLIDEEAQALLWWPEENVFLWKQNHGPGPLFRVTADGEPTLVGDMDHQAKGLAFAQIPARLGDGIGLYSVESESDQLRLIDPADASTLDSITLNLVPPSGAILGGNGLATHPATGELWGVIRVEGDGGGGGGGGGGEAGGGGPPVRLLTVIDPGTGDAHVVGPLEERFAGITWVGTDGLVCPPVEVVFLMDTSGSMDDEAAALCAAIDAVEGDLGALGIDATTFLYGITEAPGGAFDCLTDTVLDLFGPDVPGDGSCGPLDQPGDNDESWAPATAIVAQEFRWTPGALRVIVPISDEGPCLGSCTDGLPESEAAIANAIVLANINGVTVSPIVGNDPEDCVVPLATELAEGTGGTVFESTDPKLDLAAAIVALVLDACESIGDCNNNGIPDDVETEPQYELDEDAQATPECEDAPFIGPGITYMTTTVTDASFGPAFPDYFFCGLYVGVIDVFYQYTPAWDGLAFVSVEGPPVDFVYGVYDACPPTRESLIDCNEIDHFEIIFHAEKGTTYWIRVAAQFFQEAPFELHMVGPDPAFNPVDCNGNGIPDECECLADVDGDGFITPRDAALVTVLLGTSCDGCPEDVDGDGEVDVRDLEIIFEQMGQACPFGDGGT
;
A
#
# COMPACT_ATOMS: atom_id res chain seq x y z
N MET A 1 -3.60 26.92 -69.60
CA MET A 1 -3.16 26.54 -70.96
C MET A 1 -2.01 25.55 -70.85
N LYS A 2 -1.75 24.73 -71.89
CA LYS A 2 -0.55 23.90 -72.18
C LYS A 2 0.54 23.79 -71.08
N THR A 3 0.76 22.66 -70.38
CA THR A 3 1.32 21.34 -70.79
C THR A 3 2.85 21.24 -70.97
N HIS A 4 3.49 20.48 -70.06
CA HIS A 4 4.60 19.51 -70.21
C HIS A 4 6.01 19.85 -70.76
N GLY A 5 7.00 19.12 -70.20
CA GLY A 5 8.38 18.90 -70.65
C GLY A 5 9.25 18.44 -69.45
N THR A 6 9.75 17.21 -69.21
CA THR A 6 9.87 15.90 -69.93
C THR A 6 11.30 15.56 -70.47
N MET A 7 11.77 14.30 -70.25
CA MET A 7 12.97 13.62 -70.84
C MET A 7 14.37 14.07 -70.35
N VAL A 8 15.50 13.31 -70.30
CA VAL A 8 16.00 11.94 -70.72
C VAL A 8 17.03 11.48 -69.62
N ILE A 9 17.35 10.24 -69.17
CA ILE A 9 17.17 8.78 -69.48
C ILE A 9 18.46 8.03 -70.00
N ALA A 10 18.75 6.83 -69.44
CA ALA A 10 19.78 5.80 -69.80
C ALA A 10 21.28 6.12 -69.51
N ALA A 11 22.21 5.17 -69.22
CA ALA A 11 22.23 3.70 -68.94
C ALA A 11 23.54 3.38 -68.14
N ALA A 12 23.65 2.49 -67.13
CA ALA A 12 23.30 1.06 -66.94
C ALA A 12 24.40 0.03 -67.39
N THR A 13 24.93 -0.76 -66.44
CA THR A 13 25.63 -2.07 -66.57
C THR A 13 25.47 -2.86 -65.24
N LEU A 14 25.57 -4.20 -65.23
CA LEU A 14 25.07 -5.11 -64.17
C LEU A 14 26.14 -5.86 -63.32
N LEU A 15 25.64 -6.58 -62.30
CA LEU A 15 26.22 -7.65 -61.44
C LEU A 15 26.79 -7.18 -60.08
N SER A 16 26.54 -7.85 -58.94
CA SER A 16 25.86 -9.15 -58.69
C SER A 16 24.98 -9.13 -57.40
N VAL A 17 24.24 -10.21 -57.15
CA VAL A 17 23.20 -10.33 -56.11
C VAL A 17 23.70 -10.96 -54.81
N SER A 18 23.28 -10.40 -53.68
CA SER A 18 22.96 -11.11 -52.42
C SER A 18 21.92 -10.27 -51.67
N ALA A 19 20.85 -10.90 -51.19
CA ALA A 19 19.80 -10.24 -50.42
C ALA A 19 19.44 -11.08 -49.19
N SER A 20 19.26 -10.41 -48.06
CA SER A 20 18.68 -10.92 -46.82
C SER A 20 17.97 -9.75 -46.16
N HIS A 21 16.80 -10.01 -45.57
CA HIS A 21 15.87 -9.00 -45.09
C HIS A 21 16.47 -8.11 -44.00
N ALA A 22 15.95 -6.88 -43.91
CA ALA A 22 15.96 -6.14 -42.65
C ALA A 22 14.67 -6.49 -41.92
N SER A 23 14.76 -6.91 -40.67
CA SER A 23 13.70 -6.74 -39.69
C SER A 23 13.85 -5.37 -39.05
N THR A 24 12.72 -4.70 -38.81
CA THR A 24 12.63 -3.56 -37.88
C THR A 24 12.24 -4.13 -36.53
N ALA A 25 13.20 -4.27 -35.63
CA ALA A 25 12.91 -4.52 -34.22
C ALA A 25 12.75 -3.16 -33.53
N ASN A 26 11.65 -2.97 -32.82
CA ASN A 26 11.54 -1.91 -31.83
C ASN A 26 12.31 -2.37 -30.59
N ASN A 27 13.33 -1.61 -30.20
CA ASN A 27 13.91 -1.71 -28.87
C ASN A 27 13.40 -0.50 -28.10
N ALA A 28 12.51 -0.71 -27.13
CA ALA A 28 12.56 0.09 -25.92
C ALA A 28 14.00 0.01 -25.37
N ARG A 29 14.52 1.13 -24.89
CA ARG A 29 15.81 1.18 -24.19
C ARG A 29 15.53 1.51 -22.74
N SER A 30 16.18 0.79 -21.84
CA SER A 30 16.41 1.29 -20.48
C SER A 30 17.05 2.69 -20.54
N PRO A 31 16.78 3.57 -19.55
CA PRO A 31 17.27 4.94 -19.56
C PRO A 31 18.80 4.99 -19.72
N GLU A 32 19.28 5.60 -20.80
CA GLU A 32 20.73 5.67 -21.12
C GLU A 32 21.45 6.70 -20.24
N ALA A 33 21.78 6.29 -19.01
CA ALA A 33 22.53 7.07 -18.03
C ALA A 33 23.79 7.70 -18.64
N THR A 34 23.78 9.03 -18.80
CA THR A 34 24.81 9.75 -19.54
C THR A 34 25.86 10.33 -18.60
N VAL A 35 26.88 9.53 -18.30
CA VAL A 35 28.00 9.94 -17.43
C VAL A 35 28.91 10.94 -18.15
N THR A 36 29.07 12.15 -17.62
CA THR A 36 30.01 13.16 -18.16
C THR A 36 30.66 13.97 -17.04
N GLY A 37 31.89 13.60 -16.68
CA GLY A 37 32.81 14.44 -15.89
C GLY A 37 32.82 14.24 -14.37
N GLY A 38 31.76 13.64 -13.83
CA GLY A 38 31.47 13.55 -12.38
C GLY A 38 29.95 13.50 -12.17
N LYS A 39 29.25 14.29 -12.98
CA LYS A 39 27.81 14.24 -13.24
C LYS A 39 27.36 12.91 -13.86
N VAL A 40 26.27 12.37 -13.31
CA VAL A 40 25.40 11.35 -13.94
C VAL A 40 24.02 11.98 -14.14
N VAL A 41 23.38 11.72 -15.28
CA VAL A 41 22.00 12.15 -15.54
C VAL A 41 21.17 10.93 -15.89
N PHE A 42 20.16 10.68 -15.07
CA PHE A 42 19.07 9.75 -15.31
C PHE A 42 17.92 10.54 -15.96
N GLN A 43 17.29 9.97 -17.00
CA GLN A 43 16.14 10.60 -17.65
C GLN A 43 14.88 9.88 -17.17
N GLY A 44 14.06 10.61 -16.41
CA GLY A 44 12.78 10.12 -15.92
C GLY A 44 11.65 10.32 -16.93
N LEU A 45 10.42 10.07 -16.47
CA LEU A 45 9.21 10.23 -17.26
C LEU A 45 8.94 11.71 -17.62
N ALA A 46 8.23 11.92 -18.74
CA ALA A 46 8.14 13.21 -19.42
C ALA A 46 7.12 14.18 -18.78
N GLY A 47 7.37 14.57 -17.53
CA GLY A 47 6.56 15.55 -16.78
C GLY A 47 6.98 15.71 -15.31
N GLY A 48 7.58 14.68 -14.73
CA GLY A 48 7.98 14.66 -13.32
C GLY A 48 9.11 15.63 -12.96
N PRO A 49 9.39 15.79 -11.66
CA PRO A 49 10.47 16.63 -11.13
C PRO A 49 11.83 16.46 -11.81
N HIS A 50 12.54 17.58 -11.94
CA HIS A 50 13.95 17.60 -12.30
C HIS A 50 14.77 17.93 -11.05
N VAL A 51 15.41 16.91 -10.49
CA VAL A 51 16.11 16.96 -9.21
C VAL A 51 17.60 17.13 -9.41
N LEU A 52 18.22 18.00 -8.62
CA LEU A 52 19.66 17.99 -8.40
C LEU A 52 19.93 17.25 -7.08
N PHE A 53 20.42 16.02 -7.17
CA PHE A 53 20.84 15.22 -6.03
C PHE A 53 22.36 15.26 -5.90
N TYR A 54 22.84 15.76 -4.76
CA TYR A 54 24.24 15.71 -4.37
C TYR A 54 24.46 14.65 -3.29
N GLU A 55 25.42 13.75 -3.53
CA GLU A 55 25.81 12.68 -2.61
C GLU A 55 27.34 12.67 -2.41
N ASP A 56 27.77 12.88 -1.17
CA ASP A 56 29.18 12.78 -0.77
C ASP A 56 29.63 11.30 -0.69
N PHE A 57 29.99 10.75 -1.84
CA PHE A 57 30.29 9.33 -2.16
C PHE A 57 31.40 8.62 -1.34
N VAL A 58 31.78 9.17 -0.18
CA VAL A 58 32.90 8.73 0.65
C VAL A 58 32.54 7.55 1.57
N LEU A 59 31.26 7.32 1.89
CA LEU A 59 30.86 6.35 2.94
C LEU A 59 29.70 5.37 2.63
N GLY A 60 28.81 5.60 1.66
CA GLY A 60 27.65 4.70 1.48
C GLY A 60 26.90 4.81 0.14
N THR A 61 25.73 4.16 0.10
CA THR A 61 24.72 4.25 -0.98
C THR A 61 23.41 4.73 -0.37
N SER A 62 23.02 5.97 -0.66
CA SER A 62 21.82 6.59 -0.11
C SER A 62 20.53 5.99 -0.70
N ALA A 63 19.59 5.64 0.18
CA ALA A 63 18.26 5.15 -0.24
C ALA A 63 17.44 6.21 -1.01
N TYR A 64 17.78 7.50 -0.88
CA TYR A 64 17.21 8.55 -1.73
C TYR A 64 17.46 8.29 -3.23
N GLN A 65 18.57 7.64 -3.63
CA GLN A 65 18.76 7.29 -5.05
C GLN A 65 17.74 6.22 -5.50
N ALA A 66 17.56 5.17 -4.70
CA ALA A 66 16.59 4.11 -5.00
C ALA A 66 15.15 4.66 -5.04
N ALA A 67 14.81 5.56 -4.11
CA ALA A 67 13.52 6.24 -4.08
C ALA A 67 13.28 7.13 -5.30
N LEU A 68 14.28 7.91 -5.73
CA LEU A 68 14.20 8.75 -6.93
C LEU A 68 14.09 7.94 -8.23
N ASP A 69 14.78 6.79 -8.30
CA ASP A 69 14.69 5.86 -9.42
C ASP A 69 13.32 5.17 -9.47
N ALA A 70 12.78 4.73 -8.32
CA ALA A 70 11.44 4.17 -8.20
C ALA A 70 10.34 5.17 -8.58
N LEU A 71 10.47 6.43 -8.16
CA LEU A 71 9.58 7.52 -8.54
C LEU A 71 9.69 7.93 -10.02
N GLY A 72 10.63 7.36 -10.80
CA GLY A 72 10.78 7.65 -12.22
C GLY A 72 11.15 9.10 -12.54
N TRP A 73 11.74 9.83 -11.57
CA TRP A 73 12.04 11.26 -11.70
C TRP A 73 13.31 11.53 -12.54
N THR A 74 13.44 12.75 -13.06
CA THR A 74 14.67 13.13 -13.80
C THR A 74 15.73 13.59 -12.81
N VAL A 75 16.69 12.70 -12.49
CA VAL A 75 17.78 12.99 -11.54
C VAL A 75 19.05 13.42 -12.26
N THR A 76 19.53 14.62 -11.94
CA THR A 76 20.97 14.91 -12.02
C THR A 76 21.62 14.49 -10.70
N MET A 77 22.43 13.44 -10.73
CA MET A 77 23.31 13.10 -9.62
C MET A 77 24.67 13.77 -9.81
N VAL A 78 25.18 14.41 -8.76
CA VAL A 78 26.54 14.97 -8.67
C VAL A 78 27.23 14.49 -7.40
N THR A 79 28.55 14.29 -7.48
CA THR A 79 29.34 13.62 -6.43
C THR A 79 30.58 14.43 -6.02
N ASP A 80 30.81 15.58 -6.65
CA ASP A 80 31.85 16.56 -6.29
C ASP A 80 31.16 17.90 -5.91
N PRO A 81 31.52 18.54 -4.78
CA PRO A 81 30.94 19.81 -4.35
C PRO A 81 31.00 20.92 -5.41
N ALA A 82 32.05 20.98 -6.24
CA ALA A 82 32.20 22.03 -7.26
C ALA A 82 31.37 21.75 -8.53
N ASP A 83 31.03 20.48 -8.79
CA ASP A 83 30.01 20.13 -9.78
C ASP A 83 28.61 20.53 -9.23
N PHE A 84 28.33 20.31 -7.94
CA PHE A 84 27.08 20.75 -7.30
C PHE A 84 26.91 22.28 -7.30
N GLU A 85 27.96 23.05 -6.93
CA GLU A 85 28.03 24.52 -7.12
C GLU A 85 27.70 24.92 -8.57
N THR A 86 28.31 24.24 -9.54
CA THR A 86 28.14 24.54 -10.96
C THR A 86 26.71 24.27 -11.44
N GLU A 87 26.09 23.17 -11.01
CA GLU A 87 24.72 22.82 -11.40
C GLU A 87 23.67 23.69 -10.69
N LEU A 88 23.86 24.06 -9.41
CA LEU A 88 23.03 25.05 -8.73
C LEU A 88 23.03 26.41 -9.46
N GLN A 89 24.18 26.84 -9.97
CA GLN A 89 24.32 28.10 -10.71
C GLN A 89 23.81 28.05 -12.17
N THR A 90 23.66 26.88 -12.78
CA THR A 90 23.47 26.78 -14.25
C THR A 90 22.34 25.87 -14.75
N GLY A 91 21.86 24.94 -13.92
CA GLY A 91 20.73 24.07 -14.23
C GLY A 91 19.38 24.71 -13.91
N ALA A 92 18.32 24.09 -14.44
CA ALA A 92 16.93 24.46 -14.16
C ALA A 92 16.27 23.28 -13.44
N TYR A 93 16.44 23.24 -12.12
CA TYR A 93 15.93 22.21 -11.22
C TYR A 93 14.62 22.67 -10.58
N THR A 94 13.72 21.72 -10.27
CA THR A 94 12.53 22.00 -9.45
C THR A 94 12.76 21.61 -7.99
N HIS A 95 13.69 20.69 -7.72
CA HIS A 95 14.01 20.19 -6.37
C HIS A 95 15.53 20.10 -6.21
N VAL A 96 16.02 20.25 -4.97
CA VAL A 96 17.41 19.96 -4.61
C VAL A 96 17.45 19.02 -3.40
N ILE A 97 18.30 18.01 -3.47
CA ILE A 97 18.63 17.11 -2.36
C ILE A 97 20.15 17.17 -2.16
N ALA A 98 20.60 17.42 -0.93
CA ALA A 98 22.02 17.50 -0.60
C ALA A 98 22.36 16.61 0.59
N ALA A 99 22.95 15.43 0.32
CA ALA A 99 23.42 14.48 1.31
C ALA A 99 24.95 14.58 1.46
N HIS A 100 25.39 15.36 2.45
CA HIS A 100 26.78 15.76 2.68
C HIS A 100 27.33 15.14 3.97
N GLN A 101 28.28 14.21 3.85
CA GLN A 101 28.58 13.25 4.93
C GLN A 101 29.91 13.51 5.65
N ASN A 102 30.99 13.97 4.99
CA ASN A 102 32.24 14.32 5.70
C ASN A 102 33.27 15.20 4.95
N ALA A 103 32.91 15.98 3.92
CA ALA A 103 33.92 16.78 3.21
C ALA A 103 34.63 17.81 4.14
N GLY A 104 35.90 17.53 4.45
CA GLY A 104 36.76 18.28 5.36
C GLY A 104 37.27 19.62 4.80
N GLY A 105 36.34 20.51 4.43
CA GLY A 105 36.61 21.88 3.99
C GLY A 105 35.32 22.60 3.63
N ALA A 106 35.23 23.88 3.98
CA ALA A 106 34.13 24.73 3.49
C ALA A 106 34.21 24.84 1.95
N SER A 107 33.13 24.43 1.31
CA SER A 107 32.89 24.60 -0.13
C SER A 107 32.28 26.00 -0.36
N GLY A 108 31.72 26.24 -1.54
CA GLY A 108 30.82 27.37 -1.80
C GLY A 108 29.35 26.95 -2.00
N TRP A 109 29.02 25.65 -2.05
CA TRP A 109 27.67 25.16 -2.37
C TRP A 109 26.61 25.66 -1.39
N GLU A 110 26.98 26.03 -0.17
CA GLU A 110 26.08 26.56 0.85
C GLU A 110 25.58 27.97 0.49
N ASP A 111 26.50 28.85 0.07
CA ASP A 111 26.17 30.20 -0.43
C ASP A 111 25.33 30.10 -1.72
N ASP A 112 25.68 29.16 -2.62
CA ASP A 112 24.95 28.92 -3.87
C ASP A 112 23.58 28.26 -3.66
N LEU A 113 23.42 27.36 -2.68
CA LEU A 113 22.15 26.70 -2.36
C LEU A 113 21.17 27.68 -1.70
N SER A 114 21.63 28.51 -0.76
CA SER A 114 20.80 29.58 -0.22
C SER A 114 20.46 30.63 -1.29
N ALA A 115 21.36 30.92 -2.23
CA ALA A 115 21.04 31.77 -3.39
C ALA A 115 20.04 31.12 -4.37
N TRP A 116 20.10 29.80 -4.56
CA TRP A 116 19.15 29.02 -5.36
C TRP A 116 17.78 29.01 -4.71
N ALA A 117 17.68 28.68 -3.41
CA ALA A 117 16.42 28.64 -2.67
C ALA A 117 15.74 30.03 -2.61
N ALA A 118 16.52 31.08 -2.38
CA ALA A 118 16.03 32.46 -2.43
C ALA A 118 15.61 32.92 -3.84
N SER A 119 16.06 32.23 -4.90
CA SER A 119 15.67 32.49 -6.29
C SER A 119 14.48 31.64 -6.76
N ASN A 120 14.23 30.50 -6.09
CA ASN A 120 13.15 29.56 -6.39
C ASN A 120 12.22 29.39 -5.15
N PRO A 121 11.55 30.46 -4.68
CA PRO A 121 10.71 30.38 -3.48
C PRO A 121 9.55 29.39 -3.68
N GLY A 122 9.41 28.45 -2.74
CA GLY A 122 8.46 27.34 -2.81
C GLY A 122 9.05 26.04 -3.34
N ALA A 123 10.19 26.07 -4.04
CA ALA A 123 10.85 24.87 -4.52
C ALA A 123 11.41 24.03 -3.33
N PRO A 124 11.27 22.68 -3.34
CA PRO A 124 11.70 21.85 -2.23
C PRO A 124 13.23 21.70 -2.15
N VAL A 125 13.74 21.69 -0.92
CA VAL A 125 15.16 21.56 -0.61
C VAL A 125 15.33 20.62 0.59
N LEU A 126 15.84 19.41 0.34
CA LEU A 126 16.18 18.43 1.37
C LEU A 126 17.69 18.50 1.62
N ILE A 127 18.12 18.57 2.89
CA ILE A 127 19.55 18.68 3.24
C ILE A 127 19.86 17.80 4.44
N SER A 128 20.85 16.92 4.28
CA SER A 128 21.61 16.35 5.40
C SER A 128 23.06 16.83 5.33
N ASP A 129 23.55 17.45 6.41
CA ASP A 129 24.94 17.89 6.54
C ASP A 129 25.52 17.42 7.88
N TRP A 130 26.47 16.51 7.82
CA TRP A 130 27.02 15.81 8.98
C TRP A 130 28.23 16.52 9.62
N ARG A 131 28.60 17.72 9.17
CA ARG A 131 29.74 18.47 9.72
C ARG A 131 29.54 18.84 11.19
N VAL A 132 30.51 18.45 12.03
CA VAL A 132 30.40 18.45 13.50
C VAL A 132 30.85 19.76 14.17
N ASP A 133 31.65 20.58 13.48
CA ASP A 133 32.58 21.53 14.12
C ASP A 133 32.35 23.03 13.85
N GLU A 134 31.51 23.44 12.88
CA GLU A 134 31.29 24.86 12.54
C GLU A 134 29.79 25.25 12.47
N PRO A 135 29.40 26.45 12.93
CA PRO A 135 28.01 26.91 12.88
C PRO A 135 27.60 27.26 11.45
N GLN A 136 26.55 26.60 10.94
CA GLN A 136 26.12 26.71 9.55
C GLN A 136 25.28 27.97 9.29
N PRO A 137 25.78 29.00 8.58
CA PRO A 137 25.03 30.24 8.36
C PRO A 137 23.92 30.09 7.33
N TYR A 138 24.09 29.21 6.33
CA TYR A 138 23.15 29.01 5.23
C TYR A 138 21.77 28.53 5.71
N LEU A 139 21.73 27.74 6.80
CA LEU A 139 20.48 27.31 7.44
C LEU A 139 19.64 28.50 7.94
N ALA A 140 20.27 29.61 8.36
CA ALA A 140 19.56 30.81 8.77
C ALA A 140 18.96 31.58 7.59
N ASP A 141 19.58 31.53 6.41
CA ASP A 141 19.01 32.05 5.17
C ASP A 141 17.89 31.13 4.61
N LEU A 142 17.86 29.86 5.03
CA LEU A 142 16.73 28.93 4.85
C LEU A 142 15.67 29.01 5.97
N GLY A 143 15.85 29.86 6.99
CA GLY A 143 14.87 30.15 8.05
C GLY A 143 15.07 29.45 9.40
N PHE A 144 16.09 28.61 9.56
CA PHE A 144 16.39 27.86 10.79
C PHE A 144 17.47 28.55 11.64
N ALA A 145 17.23 28.78 12.94
CA ALA A 145 18.24 29.35 13.83
C ALA A 145 18.89 28.28 14.73
N TYR A 146 20.20 28.12 14.63
CA TYR A 146 20.99 27.23 15.50
C TYR A 146 21.55 27.96 16.72
N SER A 147 21.44 27.35 17.91
CA SER A 147 21.94 27.91 19.19
C SER A 147 23.07 27.09 19.83
N GLY A 148 23.97 26.53 19.02
CA GLY A 148 25.14 25.77 19.47
C GLY A 148 26.42 26.02 18.66
N ASN A 149 27.53 25.44 19.13
CA ASN A 149 28.85 25.42 18.46
C ASN A 149 29.31 23.97 18.15
N VAL A 150 28.38 23.02 18.17
CA VAL A 150 28.52 21.56 17.98
C VAL A 150 27.11 21.00 17.71
N ASN A 151 27.01 19.76 17.22
CA ASN A 151 25.76 19.01 16.97
C ASN A 151 24.95 18.63 18.23
N LEU A 152 25.11 19.41 19.32
CA LEU A 152 24.40 19.29 20.60
C LEU A 152 23.70 20.61 20.97
N GLY A 153 23.42 21.46 19.97
CA GLY A 153 22.76 22.76 20.12
C GLY A 153 21.30 22.72 19.68
N MET A 154 20.43 23.43 20.40
CA MET A 154 19.01 23.52 20.06
C MET A 154 18.84 24.27 18.73
N VAL A 155 17.97 23.74 17.87
CA VAL A 155 17.38 24.48 16.74
C VAL A 155 16.16 25.22 17.28
N GLU A 156 16.09 26.53 17.05
CA GLU A 156 14.91 27.35 17.29
C GLU A 156 14.35 27.79 15.91
N GLY A 157 13.23 27.19 15.49
CA GLY A 157 12.50 27.65 14.31
C GLY A 157 11.76 28.96 14.61
N THR A 158 11.91 29.97 13.76
CA THR A 158 11.17 31.25 13.92
C THR A 158 9.89 31.36 13.07
N GLY A 159 9.60 30.35 12.25
CA GLY A 159 8.30 30.14 11.61
C GLY A 159 7.50 29.08 12.38
N GLY A 160 6.22 29.35 12.66
CA GLY A 160 5.38 28.50 13.51
C GLY A 160 4.76 27.28 12.82
N GLU A 161 5.08 27.05 11.56
CA GLU A 161 4.42 26.08 10.66
C GLU A 161 5.30 24.82 10.38
N ALA A 162 6.45 24.70 11.05
CA ALA A 162 7.53 23.77 10.64
C ALA A 162 8.12 22.91 11.77
N LEU A 163 7.42 22.70 12.89
CA LEU A 163 7.93 21.99 14.08
C LEU A 163 6.86 21.33 14.99
N ASP A 164 5.74 20.85 14.45
CA ASP A 164 4.84 19.92 15.17
C ASP A 164 4.70 18.64 14.34
N GLY A 165 4.75 17.46 14.98
CA GLY A 165 4.65 16.17 14.28
C GLY A 165 5.63 15.10 14.77
N LEU A 166 5.46 14.60 16.00
CA LEU A 166 5.70 13.20 16.42
C LEU A 166 5.40 13.05 17.92
N ALA A 167 4.78 11.94 18.34
CA ALA A 167 4.38 11.68 19.73
C ALA A 167 5.13 10.48 20.34
N GLY A 168 6.46 10.46 20.27
CA GLY A 168 7.28 9.34 20.74
C GLY A 168 8.78 9.65 20.72
N ALA A 169 9.63 8.62 20.77
CA ALA A 169 11.06 8.74 20.52
C ALA A 169 11.46 7.65 19.52
N LEU A 170 12.20 8.02 18.47
CA LEU A 170 12.65 7.07 17.46
C LEU A 170 13.99 6.46 17.88
N VAL A 171 14.04 5.13 17.90
CA VAL A 171 15.18 4.33 18.34
C VAL A 171 15.76 3.61 17.12
N ASN A 172 17.08 3.65 16.97
CA ASN A 172 17.82 2.77 16.07
C ASN A 172 18.52 1.72 16.96
N PRO A 173 18.41 0.40 16.70
CA PRO A 173 18.94 -0.63 17.60
C PRO A 173 20.42 -0.45 17.96
N GLY A 174 21.28 -0.17 16.97
CA GLY A 174 22.72 0.00 17.20
C GLY A 174 23.11 1.35 17.82
N TRP A 175 22.32 2.41 17.64
CA TRP A 175 22.69 3.80 18.01
C TRP A 175 21.84 4.42 19.12
N GLY A 176 20.76 3.76 19.56
CA GLY A 176 19.82 4.26 20.57
C GLY A 176 18.83 5.30 20.03
N ILE A 177 18.29 6.14 20.93
CA ILE A 177 17.33 7.19 20.55
C ILE A 177 18.01 8.24 19.68
N PHE A 178 17.64 8.30 18.40
CA PHE A 178 18.17 9.29 17.45
C PHE A 178 17.22 10.48 17.22
N SER A 179 15.94 10.37 17.59
CA SER A 179 14.99 11.48 17.57
C SER A 179 14.03 11.45 18.75
N TYR A 180 13.56 12.63 19.18
CA TYR A 180 12.46 12.79 20.14
C TYR A 180 11.37 13.63 19.46
N GLY A 181 10.13 13.18 19.58
CA GLY A 181 8.96 13.75 18.95
C GLY A 181 8.65 15.17 19.39
N VAL A 182 8.14 15.97 18.46
CA VAL A 182 7.98 17.42 18.62
C VAL A 182 6.54 17.74 18.94
N THR A 183 6.33 18.36 20.11
CA THR A 183 5.05 18.91 20.57
C THR A 183 5.23 20.33 21.10
N GLY A 184 4.50 21.29 20.53
CA GLY A 184 4.50 22.69 20.98
C GLY A 184 5.77 23.47 20.66
N GLY A 185 6.48 23.09 19.58
CA GLY A 185 7.55 23.91 18.99
C GLY A 185 8.79 24.18 19.85
N THR A 186 9.10 23.37 20.88
CA THR A 186 10.42 23.46 21.55
C THR A 186 10.92 22.15 22.19
N THR A 187 11.58 21.30 21.39
CA THR A 187 12.82 20.55 21.71
C THR A 187 13.17 19.64 20.53
N ILE A 188 14.45 19.57 20.16
CA ILE A 188 15.01 18.51 19.29
C ILE A 188 16.21 17.89 20.03
N ALA A 189 16.41 16.59 19.86
CA ALA A 189 17.16 15.66 20.70
C ALA A 189 18.48 16.13 21.35
N THR A 190 18.68 15.74 22.62
CA THR A 190 20.02 15.54 23.21
C THR A 190 20.03 14.38 24.22
N ASP A 191 20.74 13.29 23.89
CA ASP A 191 21.38 12.42 24.89
C ASP A 191 22.83 12.12 24.46
N SER A 192 23.69 11.84 25.45
CA SER A 192 25.07 11.33 25.39
C SER A 192 26.09 12.01 24.42
N PRO A 193 27.41 11.94 24.72
CA PRO A 193 28.42 12.64 23.93
C PRO A 193 28.84 11.83 22.69
N GLY A 194 27.97 11.79 21.67
CA GLY A 194 28.21 11.05 20.42
C GLY A 194 27.59 11.69 19.18
N SER A 195 26.27 11.57 19.02
CA SER A 195 25.64 11.46 17.69
C SER A 195 24.22 12.04 17.57
N GLY A 196 23.86 13.06 18.38
CA GLY A 196 22.57 13.75 18.22
C GLY A 196 22.41 14.38 16.82
N LYS A 197 21.26 14.15 16.17
CA LYS A 197 20.91 14.66 14.83
C LYS A 197 19.51 15.29 14.83
N PRO A 198 19.23 16.30 13.99
CA PRO A 198 17.93 16.99 13.98
C PRO A 198 16.99 16.46 12.90
N MET A 199 15.82 15.92 13.26
CA MET A 199 14.72 15.83 12.27
C MET A 199 14.12 17.22 12.02
N ALA A 200 13.55 17.41 10.83
CA ALA A 200 12.66 18.53 10.52
C ALA A 200 11.26 17.99 10.17
N VAL A 201 10.24 18.84 10.27
CA VAL A 201 8.88 18.55 9.79
C VAL A 201 8.41 19.76 9.01
N ARG A 202 7.70 19.57 7.90
CA ARG A 202 7.15 20.69 7.13
C ARG A 202 5.87 20.25 6.42
N ASN A 203 4.80 21.02 6.60
CA ASN A 203 3.49 20.76 6.01
C ASN A 203 2.99 19.33 6.32
N GLY A 204 3.03 18.92 7.60
CA GLY A 204 2.67 17.57 8.04
C GLY A 204 3.76 16.50 7.84
N CYS A 205 4.64 16.67 6.85
CA CYS A 205 5.59 15.63 6.45
C CYS A 205 6.91 15.67 7.21
N HIS A 206 7.36 14.48 7.62
CA HIS A 206 8.64 14.27 8.30
C HIS A 206 9.81 14.36 7.33
N PHE A 207 10.97 14.82 7.82
CA PHE A 207 12.22 14.85 7.06
C PHE A 207 13.40 14.33 7.91
N PHE A 208 13.89 13.14 7.58
CA PHE A 208 15.00 12.45 8.19
C PHE A 208 16.34 13.03 7.71
N ASN A 209 16.98 13.82 8.59
CA ASN A 209 18.31 14.36 8.35
C ASN A 209 19.40 13.28 8.56
N GLY A 210 19.50 12.38 7.58
CA GLY A 210 20.49 11.32 7.58
C GLY A 210 20.66 10.71 6.18
N PHE A 211 21.77 9.99 6.01
CA PHE A 211 21.80 8.91 5.04
C PHE A 211 20.90 7.80 5.59
N LEU A 212 19.88 7.42 4.83
CA LEU A 212 18.87 6.47 5.34
C LEU A 212 19.44 5.05 5.46
N SER A 213 20.46 4.71 4.67
CA SER A 213 21.35 3.54 4.84
C SER A 213 22.06 3.47 6.20
N ASP A 214 22.19 4.61 6.87
CA ASP A 214 22.85 4.76 8.17
C ASP A 214 21.81 4.94 9.29
N THR A 215 20.52 4.86 8.96
CA THR A 215 19.39 5.18 9.85
C THR A 215 18.44 3.99 9.99
N PHE A 216 18.18 3.29 8.89
CA PHE A 216 17.45 2.02 8.82
C PHE A 216 18.41 0.89 8.45
N LEU A 217 18.25 -0.28 9.06
CA LEU A 217 19.06 -1.47 8.76
C LEU A 217 18.58 -2.16 7.48
N ASN A 218 17.29 -2.09 7.19
CA ASN A 218 16.71 -2.48 5.90
C ASN A 218 16.81 -1.30 4.91
N GLY A 219 17.41 -1.56 3.74
CA GLY A 219 17.56 -0.56 2.68
C GLY A 219 16.25 -0.18 2.00
N ASP A 220 15.26 -1.08 1.98
CA ASP A 220 13.96 -0.85 1.36
C ASP A 220 13.04 -0.03 2.28
N VAL A 221 13.02 -0.28 3.59
CA VAL A 221 12.38 0.66 4.55
C VAL A 221 12.98 2.07 4.42
N GLY A 222 14.30 2.18 4.23
CA GLY A 222 14.95 3.46 3.95
C GLY A 222 14.58 4.07 2.59
N ARG A 223 14.28 3.24 1.57
CA ARG A 223 13.81 3.66 0.25
C ARG A 223 12.39 4.19 0.34
N ASP A 224 11.49 3.47 1.00
CA ASP A 224 10.05 3.78 1.03
C ASP A 224 9.75 4.99 1.93
N VAL A 225 10.49 5.12 3.03
CA VAL A 225 10.57 6.38 3.78
C VAL A 225 10.99 7.55 2.88
N ALA A 226 12.05 7.39 2.07
CA ALA A 226 12.45 8.44 1.12
C ALA A 226 11.43 8.66 0.00
N ILE A 227 10.71 7.64 -0.47
CA ILE A 227 9.62 7.79 -1.45
C ILE A 227 8.55 8.73 -0.88
N ARG A 228 8.06 8.45 0.33
CA ARG A 228 7.07 9.29 1.03
C ARG A 228 7.56 10.72 1.31
N GLU A 229 8.82 10.89 1.72
CA GLU A 229 9.42 12.23 1.89
C GLU A 229 9.51 13.00 0.57
N LEU A 230 9.91 12.33 -0.51
CA LEU A 230 10.07 12.94 -1.83
C LEU A 230 8.71 13.28 -2.45
N GLN A 231 7.76 12.36 -2.41
CA GLN A 231 6.37 12.60 -2.83
C GLN A 231 5.83 13.82 -2.11
N CYS A 232 5.81 13.86 -0.77
CA CYS A 232 5.29 15.02 -0.06
C CYS A 232 6.10 16.30 -0.34
N ALA A 233 7.43 16.22 -0.45
CA ALA A 233 8.24 17.38 -0.86
C ALA A 233 7.78 17.93 -2.21
N ALA A 234 7.48 17.08 -3.19
CA ALA A 234 6.94 17.46 -4.49
C ALA A 234 5.46 17.86 -4.49
N GLY A 235 4.73 17.62 -3.40
CA GLY A 235 3.27 17.74 -3.35
C GLY A 235 2.55 16.58 -4.06
N GLY A 236 3.14 15.38 -4.10
CA GLY A 236 2.44 14.16 -4.51
C GLY A 236 1.26 13.89 -3.58
N GLY A 237 0.12 13.52 -4.16
CA GLY A 237 -1.17 13.64 -3.49
C GLY A 237 -1.54 15.11 -3.27
N GLN A 238 -1.80 15.87 -4.35
CA GLN A 238 -2.50 17.17 -4.23
C GLN A 238 -3.99 16.92 -3.92
N PHE A 239 -4.26 16.31 -2.76
CA PHE A 239 -5.60 16.16 -2.22
C PHE A 239 -6.19 17.54 -1.95
N GLU A 240 -7.19 17.92 -2.74
CA GLU A 240 -7.89 19.19 -2.56
C GLU A 240 -9.09 18.97 -1.66
N LEU A 241 -9.16 19.68 -0.53
CA LEU A 241 -10.37 19.72 0.29
C LEU A 241 -11.43 20.54 -0.44
N ILE A 242 -12.43 19.87 -1.00
CA ILE A 242 -13.57 20.50 -1.66
C ILE A 242 -14.73 20.58 -0.68
N GLY A 243 -15.48 21.68 -0.72
CA GLY A 243 -16.72 21.84 0.04
C GLY A 243 -17.86 22.36 -0.83
N VAL A 244 -19.07 21.83 -0.61
CA VAL A 244 -20.32 22.32 -1.20
C VAL A 244 -21.08 23.19 -0.22
N THR A 245 -21.66 24.30 -0.68
CA THR A 245 -22.42 25.24 0.15
C THR A 245 -23.93 25.07 0.03
N GLY A 246 -24.58 24.68 1.13
CA GLY A 246 -26.04 24.58 1.24
C GLY A 246 -26.69 25.81 1.89
N ASP A 247 -27.79 25.60 2.61
CA ASP A 247 -28.84 26.60 2.66
C ASP A 247 -28.60 27.87 3.47
N GLY A 248 -29.05 28.96 2.85
CA GLY A 248 -28.84 30.33 3.31
C GLY A 248 -27.37 30.77 3.33
N SER A 249 -26.47 30.07 2.61
CA SER A 249 -25.15 30.61 2.28
C SER A 249 -25.28 31.95 1.53
N PRO A 250 -24.31 32.87 1.64
CA PRO A 250 -24.18 33.99 0.71
C PRO A 250 -24.15 33.56 -0.76
N THR A 251 -23.52 32.42 -1.05
CA THR A 251 -23.41 31.78 -2.36
C THR A 251 -23.80 30.30 -2.21
N PRO A 252 -25.08 29.89 -2.35
CA PRO A 252 -25.51 28.50 -2.23
C PRO A 252 -25.24 27.70 -3.52
N GLU A 253 -25.52 26.39 -3.50
CA GLU A 253 -25.44 25.47 -4.65
C GLU A 253 -24.06 25.52 -5.35
N SER A 254 -22.97 25.61 -4.58
CA SER A 254 -21.67 26.00 -5.11
C SER A 254 -20.50 25.24 -4.48
N LEU A 255 -19.52 24.88 -5.33
CA LEU A 255 -18.28 24.25 -4.90
C LEU A 255 -17.19 25.29 -4.67
N PHE A 256 -16.44 25.09 -3.58
CA PHE A 256 -15.23 25.82 -3.27
C PHE A 256 -14.10 24.83 -2.94
N ARG A 257 -12.89 25.19 -3.34
CA ARG A 257 -11.66 24.66 -2.74
C ARG A 257 -11.47 25.34 -1.39
N ILE A 258 -11.07 24.57 -0.38
CA ILE A 258 -10.79 25.04 0.98
C ILE A 258 -9.30 24.78 1.25
N ASP A 259 -8.56 25.80 1.68
CA ASP A 259 -7.17 25.62 2.11
C ASP A 259 -7.15 24.97 3.50
N PRO A 260 -6.58 23.76 3.66
CA PRO A 260 -6.54 23.07 4.96
C PRO A 260 -5.61 23.73 5.97
N THR A 261 -4.79 24.71 5.56
CA THR A 261 -3.84 25.41 6.44
C THR A 261 -4.49 26.55 7.23
N ASP A 262 -5.45 27.27 6.62
CA ASP A 262 -6.07 28.46 7.23
C ASP A 262 -7.60 28.60 7.02
N ALA A 263 -8.23 27.62 6.35
CA ALA A 263 -9.64 27.61 5.97
C ALA A 263 -10.11 28.76 5.06
N THR A 264 -9.19 29.43 4.35
CA THR A 264 -9.57 30.30 3.23
C THR A 264 -10.18 29.49 2.08
N ILE A 265 -11.02 30.15 1.27
CA ILE A 265 -11.84 29.47 0.26
C ILE A 265 -11.71 30.12 -1.12
N GLU A 266 -11.63 29.30 -2.16
CA GLU A 266 -11.64 29.71 -3.57
C GLU A 266 -12.89 29.14 -4.25
N PHE A 267 -13.73 30.00 -4.80
CA PHE A 267 -14.93 29.60 -5.55
C PHE A 267 -14.55 28.93 -6.86
N ILE A 268 -15.02 27.69 -7.06
CA ILE A 268 -14.84 26.93 -8.29
C ILE A 268 -16.03 27.20 -9.23
N CYS A 269 -17.24 26.89 -8.78
CA CYS A 269 -18.44 26.88 -9.61
C CYS A 269 -19.73 26.90 -8.79
N GLY A 270 -20.84 27.18 -9.47
CA GLY A 270 -22.18 26.84 -9.00
C GLY A 270 -22.70 25.62 -9.78
N LEU A 271 -23.33 24.68 -9.09
CA LEU A 271 -23.93 23.47 -9.63
C LEU A 271 -25.30 23.78 -10.23
N GLY A 272 -26.20 24.37 -9.44
CA GLY A 272 -27.44 25.00 -9.91
C GLY A 272 -28.56 24.06 -10.38
N ASN A 273 -28.41 22.76 -10.10
CA ASN A 273 -29.48 21.75 -10.18
C ASN A 273 -30.09 21.41 -8.80
N GLY A 274 -29.37 21.72 -7.71
CA GLY A 274 -29.72 21.37 -6.33
C GLY A 274 -30.87 22.19 -5.71
N ASP A 275 -31.13 21.93 -4.43
CA ASP A 275 -32.18 22.56 -3.61
C ASP A 275 -31.76 22.41 -2.12
N ASP A 276 -32.65 22.00 -1.19
CA ASP A 276 -32.26 21.83 0.23
C ASP A 276 -31.39 20.56 0.42
N GLY A 277 -30.22 20.69 1.05
CA GLY A 277 -29.41 19.54 1.48
C GLY A 277 -28.16 19.19 0.67
N GLU A 278 -27.57 20.15 -0.04
CA GLU A 278 -26.33 19.97 -0.82
C GLU A 278 -25.24 19.18 -0.05
N THR A 279 -24.80 18.04 -0.60
CA THR A 279 -23.73 17.20 -0.05
C THR A 279 -22.90 16.56 -1.17
N ILE A 280 -21.63 16.21 -0.90
CA ILE A 280 -20.68 15.72 -1.91
C ILE A 280 -19.85 14.56 -1.36
N GLY A 281 -19.43 13.65 -2.25
CA GLY A 281 -18.50 12.57 -1.97
C GLY A 281 -17.62 12.30 -3.18
N TRP A 282 -16.34 12.03 -2.95
CA TRP A 282 -15.38 11.63 -3.98
C TRP A 282 -15.36 10.10 -4.12
N ASN A 283 -15.60 9.57 -5.32
CA ASN A 283 -15.32 8.17 -5.62
C ASN A 283 -13.84 8.04 -6.03
N SER A 284 -13.08 7.28 -5.24
CA SER A 284 -11.65 7.02 -5.48
C SER A 284 -11.40 6.05 -6.63
N THR A 285 -12.34 5.14 -6.89
CA THR A 285 -12.23 4.03 -7.85
C THR A 285 -12.45 4.51 -9.30
N ASP A 286 -13.30 5.52 -9.51
CA ASP A 286 -13.57 6.10 -10.85
C ASP A 286 -13.01 7.52 -11.06
N GLY A 287 -12.43 8.12 -10.02
CA GLY A 287 -11.84 9.47 -10.07
C GLY A 287 -12.85 10.61 -10.27
N GLN A 288 -14.09 10.47 -9.80
CA GLN A 288 -15.14 11.48 -9.98
C GLN A 288 -15.73 12.02 -8.66
N LEU A 289 -16.09 13.31 -8.69
CA LEU A 289 -16.81 13.97 -7.60
C LEU A 289 -18.31 13.83 -7.83
N TYR A 290 -19.02 13.26 -6.86
CA TYR A 290 -20.47 13.12 -6.89
C TYR A 290 -21.15 14.17 -6.01
N HIS A 291 -22.28 14.68 -6.46
CA HIS A 291 -23.15 15.63 -5.77
C HIS A 291 -24.54 15.02 -5.52
N ALA A 292 -25.10 15.28 -4.34
CA ALA A 292 -26.47 14.92 -3.98
C ALA A 292 -27.20 16.05 -3.24
N SER A 293 -28.51 16.19 -3.49
CA SER A 293 -29.41 17.13 -2.81
C SER A 293 -30.81 16.52 -2.62
N GLY A 294 -31.68 17.15 -1.83
CA GLY A 294 -33.08 16.74 -1.63
C GLY A 294 -34.06 17.92 -1.62
N HIS A 295 -35.27 17.72 -1.08
CA HIS A 295 -36.34 18.72 -1.10
C HIS A 295 -36.96 18.95 0.30
N ASP A 296 -37.43 20.18 0.56
CA ASP A 296 -38.15 20.57 1.81
C ASP A 296 -39.69 20.54 1.69
N SER A 297 -40.23 20.43 0.47
CA SER A 297 -41.58 20.92 0.16
C SER A 297 -42.60 19.82 -0.25
N GLU A 298 -43.80 20.20 -0.72
CA GLU A 298 -44.96 19.31 -0.88
C GLU A 298 -44.88 18.40 -2.13
N PHE A 299 -43.99 17.39 -2.08
CA PHE A 299 -43.83 16.23 -2.97
C PHE A 299 -44.91 16.03 -4.06
N ASP A 300 -44.54 16.17 -5.34
CA ASP A 300 -45.33 15.60 -6.44
C ASP A 300 -44.77 14.22 -6.86
N PRO A 301 -45.42 13.09 -6.45
CA PRO A 301 -45.06 11.71 -6.85
C PRO A 301 -45.34 11.40 -8.35
N LYS A 302 -45.10 12.35 -9.24
CA LYS A 302 -45.25 12.25 -10.69
C LYS A 302 -44.11 12.91 -11.47
N THR A 303 -43.26 13.69 -10.81
CA THR A 303 -42.10 14.33 -11.45
C THR A 303 -40.79 13.99 -10.76
N LEU A 304 -40.80 13.81 -9.43
CA LEU A 304 -39.56 13.66 -8.64
C LEU A 304 -38.63 14.89 -8.82
N ASP A 305 -39.23 16.07 -9.08
CA ASP A 305 -38.51 17.35 -9.08
C ASP A 305 -38.09 17.67 -7.63
N GLY A 306 -36.85 17.38 -7.24
CA GLY A 306 -36.33 17.75 -5.91
C GLY A 306 -35.05 17.03 -5.48
N VAL A 307 -34.99 15.71 -5.64
CA VAL A 307 -33.79 14.92 -5.30
C VAL A 307 -32.83 14.88 -6.48
N VAL A 308 -31.55 15.21 -6.23
CA VAL A 308 -30.49 15.17 -7.24
C VAL A 308 -29.46 14.12 -6.84
N PHE A 309 -28.99 13.36 -7.83
CA PHE A 309 -27.70 12.67 -7.80
C PHE A 309 -27.02 12.93 -9.15
N GLU A 310 -25.80 13.45 -9.13
CA GLU A 310 -25.08 13.82 -10.35
C GLU A 310 -23.56 13.74 -10.17
N ILE A 311 -22.86 13.29 -11.22
CA ILE A 311 -21.41 13.47 -11.35
C ILE A 311 -21.12 14.96 -11.60
N VAL A 312 -20.01 15.46 -11.07
CA VAL A 312 -19.48 16.81 -11.32
C VAL A 312 -18.14 16.70 -12.06
N ASP A 313 -18.15 17.01 -13.35
CA ASP A 313 -16.99 16.93 -14.25
C ASP A 313 -15.89 17.95 -13.87
N ASP A 314 -14.63 17.58 -14.15
CA ASP A 314 -13.50 18.50 -14.42
C ASP A 314 -13.13 19.50 -13.30
N VAL A 315 -13.45 19.16 -12.04
CA VAL A 315 -13.24 20.02 -10.85
C VAL A 315 -11.80 20.52 -10.73
N GLY A 316 -10.81 19.64 -10.96
CA GLY A 316 -9.38 19.96 -10.88
C GLY A 316 -8.86 20.91 -11.96
N ASN A 317 -9.49 21.00 -13.15
CA ASN A 317 -9.07 21.93 -14.21
C ASN A 317 -9.80 23.29 -14.15
N GLY A 318 -10.69 23.49 -13.17
CA GLY A 318 -11.14 24.81 -12.73
C GLY A 318 -11.84 25.68 -13.79
N THR A 319 -12.47 25.08 -14.82
CA THR A 319 -13.19 25.87 -15.85
C THR A 319 -14.61 25.44 -16.20
N SER A 320 -15.06 24.23 -15.83
CA SER A 320 -16.50 23.90 -15.83
C SER A 320 -16.85 22.69 -14.97
N CYS A 321 -17.58 22.91 -13.88
CA CYS A 321 -18.46 21.90 -13.30
C CYS A 321 -19.65 21.71 -14.24
N ALA A 322 -19.46 20.92 -15.30
CA ALA A 322 -20.59 20.31 -15.99
C ALA A 322 -21.09 19.16 -15.10
N THR A 323 -22.40 18.95 -15.04
CA THR A 323 -22.96 17.86 -14.25
C THR A 323 -23.72 16.87 -15.12
N THR A 324 -23.63 15.60 -14.73
CA THR A 324 -24.27 14.47 -15.42
C THR A 324 -25.21 13.79 -14.44
N ASN A 325 -26.51 14.07 -14.56
CA ASN A 325 -27.55 13.50 -13.70
C ASN A 325 -27.63 11.97 -13.83
N ILE A 326 -27.76 11.31 -12.69
CA ILE A 326 -27.94 9.87 -12.52
C ILE A 326 -29.44 9.61 -12.25
N ASP A 327 -30.03 8.58 -12.88
CA ASP A 327 -31.49 8.39 -12.89
C ASP A 327 -32.01 7.61 -11.67
N ILE A 328 -31.97 8.26 -10.50
CA ILE A 328 -32.52 7.73 -9.24
C ILE A 328 -34.07 7.63 -9.22
N SER A 329 -34.77 7.85 -10.34
CA SER A 329 -36.23 8.04 -10.36
C SER A 329 -37.08 6.77 -10.15
N THR A 330 -36.45 5.59 -10.13
CA THR A 330 -37.08 4.28 -9.89
C THR A 330 -37.05 3.82 -8.43
N THR A 331 -36.41 4.58 -7.55
CA THR A 331 -35.77 4.04 -6.34
C THR A 331 -36.52 4.28 -5.02
N ASP A 332 -36.02 3.70 -3.92
CA ASP A 332 -36.52 3.91 -2.56
C ASP A 332 -35.92 5.16 -1.86
N LEU A 333 -35.08 5.95 -2.55
CA LEU A 333 -34.69 7.31 -2.12
C LEU A 333 -35.92 8.23 -2.25
N ILE A 334 -36.62 8.42 -1.13
CA ILE A 334 -37.84 9.24 -1.06
C ILE A 334 -37.52 10.74 -1.15
N ASP A 335 -38.53 11.58 -1.38
CA ASP A 335 -38.42 13.03 -1.53
C ASP A 335 -38.13 13.74 -0.19
N GLU A 336 -36.88 13.67 0.27
CA GLU A 336 -36.38 14.12 1.57
C GLU A 336 -34.91 14.60 1.46
N GLU A 337 -34.52 15.57 2.29
CA GLU A 337 -33.19 16.20 2.32
C GLU A 337 -32.03 15.17 2.34
N ALA A 338 -31.07 15.29 1.42
CA ALA A 338 -29.76 14.63 1.53
C ALA A 338 -28.93 15.32 2.63
N GLN A 339 -28.14 14.56 3.40
CA GLN A 339 -27.43 15.10 4.56
C GLN A 339 -25.98 14.71 4.69
N ALA A 340 -25.61 13.57 4.13
CA ALA A 340 -24.23 13.15 3.98
C ALA A 340 -24.16 12.18 2.79
N LEU A 341 -23.07 12.30 2.04
CA LEU A 341 -22.66 11.37 1.01
C LEU A 341 -21.18 11.05 1.28
N LEU A 342 -20.83 9.77 1.28
CA LEU A 342 -19.48 9.26 1.51
C LEU A 342 -19.26 8.07 0.58
N TRP A 343 -18.12 7.99 -0.10
CA TRP A 343 -17.75 6.78 -0.83
C TRP A 343 -17.28 5.68 0.12
N TRP A 344 -17.66 4.44 -0.16
CA TRP A 344 -17.19 3.24 0.52
C TRP A 344 -16.54 2.30 -0.51
N PRO A 345 -15.20 2.38 -0.69
CA PRO A 345 -14.47 1.57 -1.67
C PRO A 345 -14.75 0.08 -1.54
N GLU A 346 -14.66 -0.47 -0.33
CA GLU A 346 -14.71 -1.92 -0.05
C GLU A 346 -16.04 -2.59 -0.44
N GLU A 347 -17.11 -1.80 -0.61
CA GLU A 347 -18.42 -2.27 -1.07
C GLU A 347 -18.88 -1.58 -2.37
N ASN A 348 -18.00 -0.80 -3.02
CA ASN A 348 -18.21 -0.10 -4.30
C ASN A 348 -19.52 0.72 -4.35
N VAL A 349 -19.82 1.43 -3.26
CA VAL A 349 -21.07 2.18 -3.07
C VAL A 349 -20.88 3.49 -2.28
N PHE A 350 -21.77 4.44 -2.51
CA PHE A 350 -21.96 5.59 -1.63
C PHE A 350 -22.83 5.25 -0.41
N LEU A 351 -22.39 5.66 0.77
CA LEU A 351 -23.21 5.78 1.96
C LEU A 351 -23.96 7.12 1.95
N TRP A 352 -25.26 7.07 1.64
CA TRP A 352 -26.17 8.21 1.55
C TRP A 352 -27.06 8.30 2.80
N LYS A 353 -26.96 9.39 3.56
CA LYS A 353 -27.84 9.68 4.71
C LYS A 353 -28.94 10.67 4.31
N GLN A 354 -30.20 10.32 4.57
CA GLN A 354 -31.38 11.12 4.17
C GLN A 354 -32.26 11.58 5.37
N ASN A 355 -33.18 12.51 5.11
CA ASN A 355 -34.27 13.01 5.98
C ASN A 355 -33.82 13.97 7.10
N HIS A 356 -34.63 15.01 7.31
CA HIS A 356 -34.43 16.13 8.23
C HIS A 356 -34.46 15.80 9.75
N GLY A 357 -34.16 14.56 10.15
CA GLY A 357 -34.11 14.07 11.52
C GLY A 357 -33.36 12.73 11.64
N PRO A 358 -33.64 11.91 12.66
CA PRO A 358 -33.39 10.46 12.61
C PRO A 358 -34.06 9.87 11.36
N GLY A 359 -33.32 9.08 10.59
CA GLY A 359 -33.73 8.66 9.26
C GLY A 359 -32.74 7.70 8.58
N PRO A 360 -33.06 7.23 7.36
CA PRO A 360 -32.36 6.13 6.75
C PRO A 360 -30.95 6.48 6.28
N LEU A 361 -30.07 5.49 6.40
CA LEU A 361 -28.81 5.35 5.69
C LEU A 361 -28.99 4.32 4.57
N PHE A 362 -28.57 4.65 3.35
CA PHE A 362 -28.57 3.77 2.19
C PHE A 362 -27.15 3.52 1.71
N ARG A 363 -26.88 2.33 1.17
CA ARG A 363 -25.82 2.10 0.17
C ARG A 363 -26.39 2.46 -1.19
N VAL A 364 -25.67 3.19 -2.04
CA VAL A 364 -26.14 3.64 -3.36
C VAL A 364 -25.02 3.45 -4.37
N THR A 365 -25.26 2.71 -5.45
CA THR A 365 -24.24 2.49 -6.49
C THR A 365 -23.91 3.80 -7.23
N ALA A 366 -22.78 3.83 -7.96
CA ALA A 366 -22.46 4.92 -8.88
C ALA A 366 -23.57 5.18 -9.93
N ASP A 367 -24.30 4.13 -10.34
CA ASP A 367 -25.50 4.20 -11.20
C ASP A 367 -26.78 4.67 -10.50
N GLY A 368 -26.74 4.89 -9.17
CA GLY A 368 -27.85 5.45 -8.39
C GLY A 368 -28.87 4.45 -7.86
N GLU A 369 -28.59 3.15 -7.85
CA GLU A 369 -29.50 2.13 -7.29
C GLU A 369 -29.26 1.96 -5.77
N PRO A 370 -30.24 2.24 -4.89
CA PRO A 370 -30.06 2.22 -3.45
C PRO A 370 -30.52 0.92 -2.77
N THR A 371 -29.82 0.56 -1.70
CA THR A 371 -30.20 -0.48 -0.74
C THR A 371 -30.22 0.12 0.67
N LEU A 372 -31.34 -0.03 1.38
CA LEU A 372 -31.49 0.46 2.75
C LEU A 372 -30.61 -0.34 3.72
N VAL A 373 -29.75 0.35 4.48
CA VAL A 373 -28.97 -0.21 5.59
C VAL A 373 -29.82 -0.25 6.86
N GLY A 374 -30.28 0.93 7.31
CA GLY A 374 -31.08 1.07 8.52
C GLY A 374 -31.43 2.52 8.86
N ASP A 375 -32.22 2.72 9.92
CA ASP A 375 -32.59 4.05 10.44
C ASP A 375 -31.57 4.51 11.51
N MET A 376 -30.84 5.58 11.26
CA MET A 376 -29.95 6.20 12.26
C MET A 376 -30.77 6.84 13.39
N ASP A 377 -30.27 6.79 14.64
CA ASP A 377 -30.96 7.32 15.83
C ASP A 377 -30.92 8.86 15.95
N HIS A 378 -30.22 9.54 15.06
CA HIS A 378 -29.92 10.97 15.10
C HIS A 378 -29.86 11.59 13.69
N GLN A 379 -29.83 12.91 13.62
CA GLN A 379 -29.67 13.64 12.36
C GLN A 379 -28.18 13.88 12.08
N ALA A 380 -27.52 12.96 11.37
CA ALA A 380 -26.16 13.18 10.88
C ALA A 380 -26.14 14.22 9.76
N LYS A 381 -25.13 15.10 9.71
CA LYS A 381 -24.84 15.99 8.56
C LYS A 381 -23.38 15.94 8.15
N GLY A 382 -22.87 14.72 8.00
CA GLY A 382 -21.50 14.38 7.59
C GLY A 382 -21.19 12.93 7.98
N LEU A 383 -20.50 12.22 7.09
CA LEU A 383 -20.02 10.85 7.28
C LEU A 383 -18.56 10.78 6.85
N ALA A 384 -17.72 10.00 7.54
CA ALA A 384 -16.36 9.68 7.10
C ALA A 384 -15.85 8.39 7.74
N PHE A 385 -15.05 7.59 7.02
CA PHE A 385 -14.32 6.46 7.59
C PHE A 385 -13.01 6.95 8.22
N ALA A 386 -12.75 6.64 9.49
CA ALA A 386 -11.51 7.00 10.17
C ALA A 386 -11.11 5.91 11.19
N GLN A 387 -9.86 5.94 11.66
CA GLN A 387 -9.33 4.93 12.59
C GLN A 387 -10.17 4.85 13.88
N ILE A 388 -10.57 3.62 14.25
CA ILE A 388 -11.25 3.34 15.50
C ILE A 388 -10.27 3.61 16.65
N PRO A 389 -10.69 4.22 17.78
CA PRO A 389 -9.77 4.53 18.84
C PRO A 389 -9.61 3.26 19.69
N ALA A 390 -8.37 2.78 19.85
CA ALA A 390 -7.95 1.53 20.52
C ALA A 390 -8.59 1.19 21.90
N ARG A 391 -9.39 2.09 22.48
CA ARG A 391 -10.31 1.80 23.60
C ARG A 391 -11.60 1.05 23.18
N LEU A 392 -11.86 0.88 21.89
CA LEU A 392 -13.04 0.20 21.31
C LEU A 392 -12.67 -1.05 20.48
N GLY A 393 -11.41 -1.17 20.08
CA GLY A 393 -10.90 -2.08 19.05
C GLY A 393 -9.99 -1.31 18.10
N ASP A 394 -9.36 -2.02 17.18
CA ASP A 394 -8.52 -1.47 16.11
C ASP A 394 -9.26 -1.54 14.76
N GLY A 395 -8.65 -1.04 13.68
CA GLY A 395 -9.26 -0.96 12.34
C GLY A 395 -9.97 0.38 12.04
N ILE A 396 -10.80 0.40 11.00
CA ILE A 396 -11.48 1.60 10.46
C ILE A 396 -12.97 1.60 10.80
N GLY A 397 -13.53 2.76 11.13
CA GLY A 397 -14.90 2.92 11.58
C GLY A 397 -15.65 4.06 10.90
N LEU A 398 -16.94 3.87 10.63
CA LEU A 398 -17.82 4.88 10.05
C LEU A 398 -18.22 5.92 11.11
N TYR A 399 -17.72 7.14 10.98
CA TYR A 399 -18.09 8.26 11.85
C TYR A 399 -19.22 9.10 11.26
N SER A 400 -20.10 9.59 12.13
CA SER A 400 -21.08 10.62 11.80
C SER A 400 -21.00 11.81 12.78
N VAL A 401 -21.38 13.00 12.30
CA VAL A 401 -21.49 14.20 13.14
C VAL A 401 -22.94 14.69 13.22
N GLU A 402 -23.44 14.86 14.44
CA GLU A 402 -24.85 15.20 14.68
C GLU A 402 -25.14 16.69 14.43
N SER A 403 -26.30 17.00 13.84
CA SER A 403 -26.67 18.34 13.37
C SER A 403 -27.14 19.30 14.46
N GLU A 404 -27.60 18.83 15.62
CA GLU A 404 -28.19 19.67 16.68
C GLU A 404 -27.53 19.48 18.07
N SER A 405 -26.43 18.71 18.12
CA SER A 405 -25.73 18.37 19.38
C SER A 405 -24.21 18.58 19.25
N ASP A 406 -23.48 18.32 20.33
CA ASP A 406 -22.02 18.29 20.35
C ASP A 406 -21.46 16.87 20.11
N GLN A 407 -22.22 15.95 19.53
CA GLN A 407 -21.81 14.55 19.38
C GLN A 407 -21.16 14.22 18.03
N LEU A 408 -19.99 13.59 18.11
CA LEU A 408 -19.44 12.68 17.10
C LEU A 408 -19.85 11.25 17.48
N ARG A 409 -20.22 10.41 16.52
CA ARG A 409 -20.70 9.04 16.76
C ARG A 409 -19.97 8.06 15.85
N LEU A 410 -19.68 6.88 16.39
CA LEU A 410 -19.24 5.71 15.63
C LEU A 410 -20.49 4.89 15.26
N ILE A 411 -20.61 4.50 14.00
CA ILE A 411 -21.79 3.89 13.40
C ILE A 411 -21.43 2.51 12.84
N ASP A 412 -22.35 1.55 12.98
CA ASP A 412 -22.29 0.26 12.30
C ASP A 412 -22.72 0.42 10.82
N PRO A 413 -21.84 0.17 9.82
CA PRO A 413 -22.18 0.34 8.40
C PRO A 413 -23.05 -0.80 7.83
N ALA A 414 -23.36 -1.84 8.61
CA ALA A 414 -24.24 -2.95 8.23
C ALA A 414 -25.69 -2.78 8.72
N ASP A 415 -25.94 -2.06 9.83
CA ASP A 415 -27.32 -1.79 10.32
C ASP A 415 -27.65 -0.32 10.68
N ALA A 416 -26.70 0.60 10.49
CA ALA A 416 -26.79 2.03 10.77
C ALA A 416 -26.99 2.42 12.25
N SER A 417 -26.77 1.51 13.20
CA SER A 417 -26.86 1.79 14.64
C SER A 417 -25.63 2.56 15.19
N THR A 418 -25.82 3.37 16.23
CA THR A 418 -24.71 4.03 16.94
C THR A 418 -24.02 3.05 17.89
N LEU A 419 -22.72 2.81 17.68
CA LEU A 419 -21.85 1.95 18.48
C LEU A 419 -21.23 2.70 19.69
N ASP A 420 -20.73 3.92 19.49
CA ASP A 420 -20.26 4.82 20.57
C ASP A 420 -20.57 6.30 20.23
N SER A 421 -20.57 7.18 21.24
CA SER A 421 -20.91 8.61 21.10
C SER A 421 -20.03 9.48 22.01
N ILE A 422 -19.38 10.49 21.42
CA ILE A 422 -18.33 11.31 22.03
C ILE A 422 -18.71 12.79 21.95
N THR A 423 -18.63 13.52 23.06
CA THR A 423 -18.75 14.99 23.06
C THR A 423 -17.51 15.64 22.46
N LEU A 424 -17.70 16.37 21.37
CA LEU A 424 -16.71 17.21 20.73
C LEU A 424 -16.35 18.43 21.60
N ASN A 425 -15.07 18.80 21.63
CA ASN A 425 -14.55 19.95 22.37
C ASN A 425 -13.68 20.83 21.47
N LEU A 426 -13.95 22.13 21.36
CA LEU A 426 -13.15 23.03 20.53
C LEU A 426 -11.77 23.29 21.14
N VAL A 427 -10.71 23.11 20.36
CA VAL A 427 -9.32 23.39 20.73
C VAL A 427 -8.73 24.45 19.77
N PRO A 428 -8.43 25.68 20.23
CA PRO A 428 -8.73 26.25 21.54
C PRO A 428 -10.23 26.58 21.71
N PRO A 429 -10.78 26.57 22.95
CA PRO A 429 -12.20 26.84 23.17
C PRO A 429 -12.65 28.23 22.72
N SER A 430 -13.44 28.27 21.64
CA SER A 430 -13.89 29.49 20.96
C SER A 430 -15.40 29.76 21.07
N GLY A 431 -16.20 28.76 21.46
CA GLY A 431 -17.66 28.87 21.63
C GLY A 431 -18.26 27.60 22.25
N ALA A 432 -19.58 27.50 22.25
CA ALA A 432 -20.27 26.21 22.39
C ALA A 432 -20.51 25.62 20.99
N ILE A 433 -20.29 24.32 20.81
CA ILE A 433 -20.68 23.60 19.60
C ILE A 433 -22.22 23.52 19.54
N LEU A 434 -22.76 23.60 18.33
CA LEU A 434 -24.21 23.58 18.02
C LEU A 434 -24.60 22.50 16.99
N GLY A 435 -23.65 21.66 16.59
CA GLY A 435 -23.80 20.66 15.53
C GLY A 435 -22.60 20.62 14.58
N GLY A 436 -22.45 19.52 13.86
CA GLY A 436 -21.60 19.42 12.66
C GLY A 436 -22.33 19.79 11.38
N ASN A 437 -21.60 19.82 10.27
CA ASN A 437 -22.11 20.22 8.95
C ASN A 437 -21.32 19.64 7.76
N GLY A 438 -20.45 18.68 8.02
CA GLY A 438 -19.64 17.92 7.07
C GLY A 438 -18.55 17.15 7.83
N LEU A 439 -18.17 15.98 7.34
CA LEU A 439 -16.98 15.22 7.73
C LEU A 439 -16.27 14.77 6.45
N ALA A 440 -14.95 14.61 6.52
CA ALA A 440 -14.13 13.95 5.49
C ALA A 440 -12.84 13.45 6.14
N THR A 441 -12.28 12.32 5.70
CA THR A 441 -10.98 11.85 6.19
C THR A 441 -9.89 12.17 5.17
N HIS A 442 -8.76 12.71 5.62
CA HIS A 442 -7.63 13.02 4.75
C HIS A 442 -6.95 11.71 4.31
N PRO A 443 -7.01 11.33 3.02
CA PRO A 443 -6.67 9.97 2.60
C PRO A 443 -5.22 9.57 2.93
N ALA A 444 -4.24 10.46 2.72
CA ALA A 444 -2.83 10.16 3.01
C ALA A 444 -2.41 10.31 4.48
N THR A 445 -3.32 10.58 5.43
CA THR A 445 -2.98 10.74 6.87
C THR A 445 -3.95 10.09 7.84
N GLY A 446 -5.12 9.64 7.41
CA GLY A 446 -6.18 9.10 8.28
C GLY A 446 -6.83 10.13 9.20
N GLU A 447 -6.44 11.41 9.14
CA GLU A 447 -7.01 12.46 9.99
C GLU A 447 -8.48 12.70 9.65
N LEU A 448 -9.33 12.76 10.67
CA LEU A 448 -10.74 13.12 10.52
C LEU A 448 -10.91 14.64 10.50
N TRP A 449 -11.40 15.20 9.40
CA TRP A 449 -11.71 16.62 9.23
C TRP A 449 -13.22 16.87 9.31
N GLY A 450 -13.63 18.06 9.75
CA GLY A 450 -15.05 18.39 9.92
C GLY A 450 -15.40 19.87 9.86
N VAL A 451 -16.67 20.15 9.52
CA VAL A 451 -17.26 21.50 9.52
C VAL A 451 -18.11 21.67 10.77
N ILE A 452 -17.61 22.38 11.78
CA ILE A 452 -18.27 22.49 13.09
C ILE A 452 -19.00 23.84 13.23
N ARG A 453 -20.28 23.81 13.61
CA ARG A 453 -21.07 25.01 13.95
C ARG A 453 -20.86 25.42 15.40
N VAL A 454 -20.62 26.70 15.63
CA VAL A 454 -20.41 27.27 16.98
C VAL A 454 -21.33 28.47 17.24
N GLU A 455 -21.66 28.73 18.52
CA GLU A 455 -22.43 29.91 18.93
C GLU A 455 -21.69 31.20 18.52
N GLY A 456 -22.21 31.89 17.51
CA GLY A 456 -21.53 33.00 16.85
C GLY A 456 -21.36 34.23 17.74
N ASP A 457 -20.12 34.70 17.84
CA ASP A 457 -19.72 35.87 18.62
C ASP A 457 -20.48 37.13 18.12
N GLY A 458 -21.44 37.62 18.92
CA GLY A 458 -22.55 38.48 18.47
C GLY A 458 -22.20 39.93 18.08
N GLY A 459 -21.36 40.12 17.06
CA GLY A 459 -20.72 41.39 16.68
C GLY A 459 -21.61 42.47 16.03
N GLY A 460 -22.84 42.14 15.64
CA GLY A 460 -23.90 43.12 15.30
C GLY A 460 -23.86 43.79 13.91
N GLY A 461 -24.67 43.29 12.96
CA GLY A 461 -24.76 43.82 11.58
C GLY A 461 -26.11 44.44 11.14
N GLY A 462 -27.26 43.92 11.61
CA GLY A 462 -28.60 44.54 11.46
C GLY A 462 -29.20 44.69 10.04
N GLY A 463 -29.89 43.66 9.53
CA GLY A 463 -30.57 43.65 8.21
C GLY A 463 -32.11 43.74 8.23
N GLY A 464 -32.79 42.76 8.88
CA GLY A 464 -34.21 42.83 9.29
C GLY A 464 -35.27 42.30 8.31
N GLY A 465 -36.07 41.33 8.78
CA GLY A 465 -37.35 40.94 8.19
C GLY A 465 -37.65 39.43 8.24
N GLY A 466 -38.28 38.94 9.31
CA GLY A 466 -38.59 37.51 9.48
C GLY A 466 -39.69 37.27 10.51
N GLY A 467 -39.33 37.10 11.79
CA GLY A 467 -40.32 37.08 12.88
C GLY A 467 -40.13 36.05 13.98
N GLU A 468 -39.06 35.25 13.95
CA GLU A 468 -38.62 34.43 15.10
C GLU A 468 -37.83 35.29 16.10
N ALA A 469 -37.85 34.93 17.39
CA ALA A 469 -37.50 35.85 18.49
C ALA A 469 -36.26 35.44 19.32
N GLY A 470 -35.26 34.84 18.68
CA GLY A 470 -33.91 34.61 19.23
C GLY A 470 -32.90 35.57 18.60
N GLY A 471 -32.26 36.43 19.41
CA GLY A 471 -31.42 37.53 18.91
C GLY A 471 -29.95 37.19 18.65
N GLY A 472 -29.63 35.94 18.32
CA GLY A 472 -28.28 35.52 17.94
C GLY A 472 -27.86 36.04 16.56
N GLY A 473 -26.56 35.95 16.26
CA GLY A 473 -26.12 35.91 14.87
C GLY A 473 -26.43 34.54 14.24
N PRO A 474 -26.26 34.36 12.92
CA PRO A 474 -26.09 33.02 12.37
C PRO A 474 -24.88 32.34 13.06
N PRO A 475 -24.89 31.01 13.24
CA PRO A 475 -23.73 30.31 13.77
C PRO A 475 -22.53 30.48 12.83
N VAL A 476 -21.32 30.53 13.40
CA VAL A 476 -20.08 30.48 12.62
C VAL A 476 -19.81 29.01 12.29
N ARG A 477 -19.35 28.71 11.07
CA ARG A 477 -18.80 27.40 10.72
C ARG A 477 -17.27 27.49 10.77
N LEU A 478 -16.65 26.54 11.45
CA LEU A 478 -15.20 26.39 11.55
C LEU A 478 -14.79 25.13 10.80
N LEU A 479 -13.65 25.18 10.11
CA LEU A 479 -12.94 23.96 9.72
C LEU A 479 -12.13 23.46 10.92
N THR A 480 -12.22 22.16 11.19
CA THR A 480 -11.50 21.53 12.31
C THR A 480 -10.91 20.17 11.91
N VAL A 481 -9.72 19.86 12.40
CA VAL A 481 -9.25 18.47 12.53
C VAL A 481 -9.79 17.91 13.84
N ILE A 482 -10.23 16.65 13.86
CA ILE A 482 -10.93 16.03 14.99
C ILE A 482 -10.19 14.76 15.40
N ASP A 483 -9.80 14.68 16.67
CA ASP A 483 -9.34 13.43 17.29
C ASP A 483 -10.59 12.56 17.60
N PRO A 484 -10.81 11.41 16.91
CA PRO A 484 -11.99 10.57 17.14
C PRO A 484 -11.92 9.76 18.45
N GLY A 485 -10.77 9.72 19.13
CA GLY A 485 -10.58 9.06 20.42
C GLY A 485 -10.94 9.94 21.62
N THR A 486 -10.65 11.24 21.55
CA THR A 486 -10.94 12.22 22.62
C THR A 486 -12.13 13.13 22.33
N GLY A 487 -12.45 13.36 21.06
CA GLY A 487 -13.41 14.37 20.60
C GLY A 487 -12.82 15.79 20.52
N ASP A 488 -11.52 15.99 20.72
CA ASP A 488 -10.93 17.32 20.61
C ASP A 488 -10.88 17.78 19.13
N ALA A 489 -11.63 18.84 18.82
CA ALA A 489 -11.79 19.45 17.51
C ALA A 489 -10.88 20.69 17.39
N HIS A 490 -9.70 20.49 16.81
CA HIS A 490 -8.65 21.47 16.61
C HIS A 490 -9.03 22.47 15.50
N VAL A 491 -9.18 23.74 15.85
CA VAL A 491 -9.67 24.79 14.95
C VAL A 491 -8.57 25.25 13.99
N VAL A 492 -8.78 25.01 12.70
CA VAL A 492 -7.97 25.55 11.60
C VAL A 492 -8.35 27.00 11.34
N GLY A 493 -9.61 27.25 10.96
CA GLY A 493 -10.06 28.60 10.63
C GLY A 493 -11.58 28.73 10.45
N PRO A 494 -12.09 29.98 10.39
CA PRO A 494 -13.50 30.26 10.15
C PRO A 494 -13.82 30.28 8.65
N LEU A 495 -14.82 29.50 8.24
CA LEU A 495 -15.29 29.44 6.87
C LEU A 495 -16.23 30.65 6.58
N GLU A 496 -15.98 31.39 5.50
CA GLU A 496 -16.79 32.58 5.15
C GLU A 496 -18.18 32.25 4.57
N GLU A 497 -18.34 31.04 4.01
CA GLU A 497 -19.57 30.49 3.43
C GLU A 497 -20.14 29.33 4.28
N ARG A 498 -21.32 28.81 3.91
CA ARG A 498 -22.06 27.78 4.66
C ARG A 498 -21.95 26.40 4.02
N PHE A 499 -20.78 25.80 4.18
CA PHE A 499 -20.49 24.43 3.75
C PHE A 499 -21.42 23.38 4.39
N ALA A 500 -22.11 22.62 3.55
CA ALA A 500 -23.08 21.58 3.89
C ALA A 500 -22.58 20.15 3.66
N GLY A 501 -21.51 20.00 2.88
CA GLY A 501 -20.64 18.83 2.84
C GLY A 501 -19.19 19.25 2.55
N ILE A 502 -18.25 18.37 2.87
CA ILE A 502 -16.83 18.46 2.48
C ILE A 502 -16.36 17.07 2.04
N THR A 503 -15.40 16.99 1.14
CA THR A 503 -14.72 15.74 0.77
C THR A 503 -13.31 16.05 0.24
N TRP A 504 -12.40 15.08 0.30
CA TRP A 504 -11.07 15.23 -0.29
C TRP A 504 -11.08 14.66 -1.70
N VAL A 505 -10.67 15.46 -2.67
CA VAL A 505 -10.52 15.07 -4.09
C VAL A 505 -9.06 14.79 -4.36
N GLY A 506 -8.73 13.56 -4.77
CA GLY A 506 -7.41 13.23 -5.28
C GLY A 506 -7.25 13.73 -6.71
N THR A 507 -6.26 14.58 -6.98
CA THR A 507 -5.78 14.83 -8.37
C THR A 507 -4.98 13.66 -8.92
N ASP A 508 -4.48 12.83 -8.02
CA ASP A 508 -3.64 11.68 -8.26
C ASP A 508 -4.59 10.48 -8.27
N GLY A 509 -5.00 10.06 -9.47
CA GLY A 509 -5.66 8.76 -9.65
C GLY A 509 -4.73 7.62 -9.23
N LEU A 510 -5.29 6.44 -8.97
CA LEU A 510 -4.62 5.28 -8.37
C LEU A 510 -3.16 5.16 -8.86
N VAL A 511 -2.20 5.36 -7.95
CA VAL A 511 -0.76 5.52 -8.27
C VAL A 511 -0.11 4.15 -8.50
N CYS A 512 -0.69 3.41 -9.44
CA CYS A 512 -0.17 2.14 -9.89
C CYS A 512 1.13 2.36 -10.67
N PRO A 513 2.16 1.51 -10.46
CA PRO A 513 3.31 1.48 -11.38
C PRO A 513 2.84 1.16 -12.81
N PRO A 514 3.64 1.45 -13.85
CA PRO A 514 3.29 1.09 -15.23
C PRO A 514 2.89 -0.38 -15.32
N VAL A 515 1.76 -0.68 -15.96
CA VAL A 515 1.18 -2.03 -15.94
C VAL A 515 1.47 -2.74 -17.25
N GLU A 516 2.02 -3.95 -17.18
CA GLU A 516 2.06 -4.85 -18.33
C GLU A 516 0.97 -5.92 -18.15
N VAL A 517 -0.06 -5.90 -19.00
CA VAL A 517 -1.19 -6.83 -18.97
C VAL A 517 -1.09 -7.80 -20.13
N VAL A 518 -0.94 -9.10 -19.85
CA VAL A 518 -0.83 -10.15 -20.87
C VAL A 518 -2.11 -10.98 -20.91
N PHE A 519 -2.91 -10.77 -21.95
CA PHE A 519 -4.13 -11.53 -22.21
C PHE A 519 -3.80 -12.86 -22.90
N LEU A 520 -4.19 -13.97 -22.27
CA LEU A 520 -4.02 -15.32 -22.81
C LEU A 520 -5.38 -15.85 -23.25
N MET A 521 -5.69 -15.60 -24.52
CA MET A 521 -6.96 -15.95 -25.13
C MET A 521 -6.97 -17.42 -25.52
N ASP A 522 -7.89 -18.18 -24.96
CA ASP A 522 -8.30 -19.47 -25.51
C ASP A 522 -8.77 -19.29 -26.97
N THR A 523 -8.23 -20.11 -27.86
CA THR A 523 -8.46 -20.01 -29.31
C THR A 523 -9.45 -21.05 -29.85
N SER A 524 -10.21 -21.69 -28.96
CA SER A 524 -11.25 -22.67 -29.28
C SER A 524 -12.41 -22.09 -30.11
N GLY A 525 -13.32 -22.98 -30.51
CA GLY A 525 -14.49 -22.62 -31.32
C GLY A 525 -15.72 -22.11 -30.54
N SER A 526 -15.67 -22.09 -29.21
CA SER A 526 -16.69 -21.49 -28.34
C SER A 526 -16.46 -20.00 -28.17
N MET A 527 -15.22 -19.61 -27.86
CA MET A 527 -14.74 -18.25 -27.53
C MET A 527 -14.79 -17.22 -28.69
N ASP A 528 -15.55 -17.52 -29.75
CA ASP A 528 -15.68 -16.74 -30.99
C ASP A 528 -16.45 -15.41 -30.78
N ASP A 529 -17.11 -15.19 -29.62
CA ASP A 529 -17.70 -13.88 -29.27
C ASP A 529 -17.18 -13.17 -28.00
N GLU A 530 -16.46 -13.86 -27.11
CA GLU A 530 -15.52 -13.29 -26.13
C GLU A 530 -14.36 -12.60 -26.86
N ALA A 531 -13.68 -13.32 -27.77
CA ALA A 531 -12.59 -12.75 -28.56
C ALA A 531 -13.05 -11.57 -29.42
N ALA A 532 -14.25 -11.66 -30.02
CA ALA A 532 -14.81 -10.57 -30.80
C ALA A 532 -15.21 -9.35 -29.94
N ALA A 533 -15.48 -9.54 -28.64
CA ALA A 533 -15.70 -8.46 -27.70
C ALA A 533 -14.39 -7.83 -27.23
N LEU A 534 -13.39 -8.63 -26.82
CA LEU A 534 -12.04 -8.17 -26.46
C LEU A 534 -11.43 -7.32 -27.59
N CYS A 535 -11.46 -7.84 -28.82
CA CYS A 535 -10.99 -7.15 -30.02
C CYS A 535 -11.79 -5.89 -30.41
N ALA A 536 -12.95 -5.65 -29.79
CA ALA A 536 -13.74 -4.43 -29.96
C ALA A 536 -13.61 -3.45 -28.78
N ALA A 537 -13.13 -3.91 -27.63
CA ALA A 537 -13.05 -3.16 -26.37
C ALA A 537 -11.65 -2.67 -26.00
N ILE A 538 -10.57 -3.38 -26.39
CA ILE A 538 -9.23 -3.12 -25.83
C ILE A 538 -8.70 -1.67 -26.08
N ASP A 539 -8.97 -1.10 -27.27
CA ASP A 539 -8.68 0.31 -27.61
C ASP A 539 -9.38 1.32 -26.65
N ALA A 540 -10.47 0.92 -26.00
CA ALA A 540 -11.19 1.72 -25.00
C ALA A 540 -10.66 1.45 -23.58
N VAL A 541 -10.42 0.18 -23.22
CA VAL A 541 -9.81 -0.20 -21.93
C VAL A 541 -8.47 0.50 -21.69
N GLU A 542 -7.58 0.55 -22.69
CA GLU A 542 -6.32 1.33 -22.61
C GLU A 542 -6.57 2.84 -22.45
N GLY A 543 -7.68 3.35 -23.01
CA GLY A 543 -8.09 4.75 -22.88
C GLY A 543 -8.70 5.09 -21.52
N ASP A 544 -9.43 4.15 -20.91
CA ASP A 544 -10.10 4.29 -19.62
C ASP A 544 -9.09 4.14 -18.47
N LEU A 545 -8.21 3.13 -18.51
CA LEU A 545 -7.05 3.02 -17.61
C LEU A 545 -6.13 4.25 -17.70
N GLY A 546 -5.86 4.71 -18.93
CA GLY A 546 -5.10 5.93 -19.17
C GLY A 546 -5.80 7.23 -18.73
N ALA A 547 -7.12 7.21 -18.52
CA ALA A 547 -7.87 8.32 -17.93
C ALA A 547 -7.83 8.30 -16.39
N LEU A 548 -7.76 7.11 -15.79
CA LEU A 548 -7.49 6.90 -14.35
C LEU A 548 -6.03 7.16 -13.96
N GLY A 549 -5.15 7.40 -14.95
CA GLY A 549 -3.73 7.74 -14.76
C GLY A 549 -2.76 6.57 -14.89
N ILE A 550 -3.26 5.37 -15.18
CA ILE A 550 -2.50 4.13 -15.21
C ILE A 550 -1.81 3.96 -16.58
N ASP A 551 -0.46 3.87 -16.59
CA ASP A 551 0.34 3.66 -17.81
C ASP A 551 0.33 2.17 -18.21
N ALA A 552 -0.82 1.70 -18.67
CA ALA A 552 -1.06 0.30 -19.05
C ALA A 552 -0.56 0.00 -20.48
N THR A 553 0.18 -1.10 -20.64
CA THR A 553 0.63 -1.67 -21.92
C THR A 553 0.04 -3.07 -22.07
N THR A 554 -0.81 -3.28 -23.07
CA THR A 554 -1.47 -4.58 -23.29
C THR A 554 -0.73 -5.48 -24.28
N PHE A 555 -0.78 -6.78 -24.04
CA PHE A 555 -0.23 -7.82 -24.91
C PHE A 555 -1.29 -8.90 -25.13
N LEU A 556 -1.74 -9.10 -26.36
CA LEU A 556 -2.82 -10.03 -26.68
C LEU A 556 -2.26 -11.24 -27.44
N TYR A 557 -2.32 -12.41 -26.84
CA TYR A 557 -1.82 -13.67 -27.39
C TYR A 557 -2.89 -14.76 -27.40
N GLY A 558 -2.88 -15.60 -28.44
CA GLY A 558 -3.60 -16.88 -28.43
C GLY A 558 -2.77 -17.95 -27.72
N ILE A 559 -3.40 -18.99 -27.17
CA ILE A 559 -2.67 -20.09 -26.56
C ILE A 559 -1.92 -20.90 -27.64
N THR A 560 -2.60 -21.39 -28.70
CA THR A 560 -1.93 -22.12 -29.81
C THR A 560 -2.33 -21.77 -31.25
N GLU A 561 -3.60 -21.48 -31.58
CA GLU A 561 -3.99 -21.15 -32.95
C GLU A 561 -3.66 -19.68 -33.31
N ALA A 562 -3.22 -19.47 -34.56
CA ALA A 562 -2.71 -18.18 -35.00
C ALA A 562 -3.82 -17.16 -35.33
N PRO A 563 -3.60 -15.84 -35.10
CA PRO A 563 -4.65 -14.81 -35.17
C PRO A 563 -5.50 -14.80 -36.45
N GLY A 564 -6.83 -14.68 -36.27
CA GLY A 564 -7.77 -14.38 -37.34
C GLY A 564 -9.24 -14.70 -37.02
N GLY A 565 -10.18 -13.99 -37.65
CA GLY A 565 -11.62 -14.24 -37.48
C GLY A 565 -12.22 -13.36 -36.38
N ALA A 566 -12.71 -13.98 -35.30
CA ALA A 566 -12.98 -13.26 -34.05
C ALA A 566 -11.67 -12.75 -33.43
N PHE A 567 -10.66 -13.62 -33.41
CA PHE A 567 -9.29 -13.41 -32.92
C PHE A 567 -8.44 -12.46 -33.80
N ASP A 568 -9.04 -11.56 -34.58
CA ASP A 568 -8.38 -10.66 -35.56
C ASP A 568 -7.47 -9.60 -34.88
N CYS A 569 -7.56 -9.40 -33.55
CA CYS A 569 -6.71 -8.49 -32.76
C CYS A 569 -5.52 -9.17 -32.07
N LEU A 570 -5.51 -10.50 -31.93
CA LEU A 570 -4.40 -11.21 -31.30
C LEU A 570 -3.11 -10.99 -32.11
N THR A 571 -1.98 -10.87 -31.43
CA THR A 571 -0.73 -10.39 -32.05
C THR A 571 0.24 -11.51 -32.44
N ASP A 572 0.25 -12.59 -31.66
CA ASP A 572 1.08 -13.79 -31.81
C ASP A 572 0.46 -14.92 -30.94
N THR A 573 1.14 -16.06 -30.75
CA THR A 573 0.72 -17.09 -29.77
C THR A 573 1.79 -17.42 -28.73
N VAL A 574 1.37 -17.91 -27.56
CA VAL A 574 2.30 -18.38 -26.51
C VAL A 574 3.22 -19.47 -27.07
N LEU A 575 2.66 -20.39 -27.86
CA LEU A 575 3.38 -21.48 -28.52
C LEU A 575 4.44 -21.00 -29.54
N ASP A 576 4.15 -20.00 -30.39
CA ASP A 576 5.11 -19.49 -31.39
C ASP A 576 6.14 -18.51 -30.78
N LEU A 577 5.80 -17.80 -29.69
CA LEU A 577 6.70 -16.87 -29.00
C LEU A 577 7.71 -17.55 -28.07
N PHE A 578 7.23 -18.43 -27.18
CA PHE A 578 8.01 -19.00 -26.08
C PHE A 578 8.35 -20.47 -26.30
N GLY A 579 7.46 -21.22 -26.98
CA GLY A 579 7.61 -22.64 -27.29
C GLY A 579 6.69 -23.54 -26.47
N PRO A 580 6.77 -24.87 -26.66
CA PRO A 580 5.85 -25.83 -26.04
C PRO A 580 6.32 -26.39 -24.69
N ASP A 581 7.58 -26.19 -24.31
CA ASP A 581 8.16 -26.76 -23.09
C ASP A 581 7.65 -26.00 -21.86
N VAL A 582 6.60 -26.53 -21.20
CA VAL A 582 6.02 -25.94 -19.98
C VAL A 582 7.04 -26.00 -18.83
N PRO A 583 7.34 -24.88 -18.15
CA PRO A 583 8.22 -24.85 -16.97
C PRO A 583 7.57 -25.46 -15.72
N GLY A 584 8.40 -25.78 -14.72
CA GLY A 584 7.96 -26.37 -13.46
C GLY A 584 7.53 -27.84 -13.61
N ASP A 585 6.35 -28.19 -13.08
CA ASP A 585 5.73 -29.49 -13.33
C ASP A 585 4.89 -29.45 -14.62
N GLY A 586 5.42 -30.05 -15.68
CA GLY A 586 4.71 -30.31 -16.92
C GLY A 586 3.70 -31.47 -16.79
N SER A 587 2.89 -31.45 -15.73
CA SER A 587 1.85 -32.44 -15.39
C SER A 587 0.83 -32.60 -16.51
N CYS A 588 0.28 -31.47 -16.97
CA CYS A 588 -0.59 -31.37 -18.14
C CYS A 588 0.13 -31.73 -19.47
N GLY A 589 1.47 -31.75 -19.51
CA GLY A 589 2.26 -31.98 -20.73
C GLY A 589 2.59 -30.70 -21.52
N PRO A 590 3.27 -30.81 -22.68
CA PRO A 590 3.74 -29.66 -23.46
C PRO A 590 2.64 -29.03 -24.33
N LEU A 591 2.75 -27.73 -24.59
CA LEU A 591 1.72 -26.94 -25.29
C LEU A 591 1.54 -27.31 -26.78
N ASP A 592 2.44 -28.10 -27.39
CA ASP A 592 2.28 -28.67 -28.75
C ASP A 592 1.76 -30.11 -28.80
N GLN A 593 1.28 -30.66 -27.66
CA GLN A 593 0.82 -32.03 -27.61
C GLN A 593 -0.48 -32.27 -28.42
N PRO A 594 -0.71 -33.48 -28.96
CA PRO A 594 -1.89 -33.74 -29.79
C PRO A 594 -3.15 -33.93 -28.92
N GLY A 595 -3.88 -32.85 -28.71
CA GLY A 595 -5.21 -32.81 -28.10
C GLY A 595 -6.00 -31.66 -28.70
N ASP A 596 -6.91 -31.13 -27.91
CA ASP A 596 -7.57 -29.84 -28.11
C ASP A 596 -6.79 -28.91 -27.15
N ASN A 597 -5.69 -28.35 -27.66
CA ASN A 597 -4.60 -27.74 -26.86
C ASN A 597 -4.56 -26.21 -26.95
N ASP A 598 -5.49 -25.66 -27.72
CA ASP A 598 -5.96 -24.28 -27.76
C ASP A 598 -6.63 -23.83 -26.44
N GLU A 599 -7.16 -24.77 -25.64
CA GLU A 599 -7.83 -24.54 -24.34
C GLU A 599 -6.89 -24.62 -23.11
N SER A 600 -5.60 -24.92 -23.29
CA SER A 600 -4.64 -25.16 -22.18
C SER A 600 -4.15 -23.88 -21.48
N TRP A 601 -5.03 -23.16 -20.78
CA TRP A 601 -4.73 -21.84 -20.22
C TRP A 601 -3.78 -21.84 -19.02
N ALA A 602 -3.84 -22.79 -18.09
CA ALA A 602 -2.91 -22.80 -16.96
C ALA A 602 -1.44 -23.10 -17.37
N PRO A 603 -1.16 -24.07 -18.26
CA PRO A 603 0.16 -24.22 -18.89
C PRO A 603 0.63 -22.97 -19.64
N ALA A 604 -0.28 -22.20 -20.25
CA ALA A 604 0.05 -20.96 -20.93
C ALA A 604 0.47 -19.86 -19.93
N THR A 605 -0.28 -19.69 -18.83
CA THR A 605 0.06 -18.80 -17.71
C THR A 605 1.43 -19.16 -17.13
N ALA A 606 1.70 -20.44 -16.87
CA ALA A 606 2.99 -20.92 -16.37
C ALA A 606 4.17 -20.56 -17.29
N ILE A 607 4.01 -20.71 -18.62
CA ILE A 607 5.03 -20.30 -19.60
C ILE A 607 5.23 -18.78 -19.58
N VAL A 608 4.15 -18.01 -19.57
CA VAL A 608 4.19 -16.54 -19.69
C VAL A 608 4.75 -15.90 -18.43
N ALA A 609 4.35 -16.35 -17.24
CA ALA A 609 4.85 -15.84 -15.96
C ALA A 609 6.40 -15.86 -15.89
N GLN A 610 7.02 -16.96 -16.36
CA GLN A 610 8.48 -17.13 -16.33
C GLN A 610 9.22 -16.57 -17.56
N GLU A 611 8.74 -16.79 -18.79
CA GLU A 611 9.52 -16.48 -20.01
C GLU A 611 9.14 -15.14 -20.65
N PHE A 612 8.04 -14.49 -20.22
CA PHE A 612 7.74 -13.11 -20.61
C PHE A 612 8.78 -12.13 -20.05
N ARG A 613 9.04 -11.05 -20.79
CA ARG A 613 10.10 -10.08 -20.44
C ARG A 613 9.54 -8.83 -19.82
N TRP A 614 9.00 -9.02 -18.62
CA TRP A 614 8.47 -7.98 -17.77
C TRP A 614 9.43 -6.79 -17.65
N THR A 615 8.88 -5.58 -17.79
CA THR A 615 9.60 -4.33 -17.57
C THR A 615 9.95 -4.20 -16.08
N PRO A 616 11.22 -3.93 -15.71
CA PRO A 616 11.60 -3.76 -14.30
C PRO A 616 10.86 -2.58 -13.66
N GLY A 617 10.16 -2.84 -12.55
CA GLY A 617 9.32 -1.85 -11.88
C GLY A 617 7.90 -1.71 -12.42
N ALA A 618 7.49 -2.55 -13.38
CA ALA A 618 6.10 -2.65 -13.82
C ALA A 618 5.30 -3.65 -12.97
N LEU A 619 4.00 -3.38 -12.78
CA LEU A 619 3.02 -4.40 -12.38
C LEU A 619 2.88 -5.42 -13.52
N ARG A 620 2.68 -6.68 -13.15
CA ARG A 620 2.65 -7.84 -14.04
C ARG A 620 1.33 -8.55 -13.87
N VAL A 621 0.41 -8.36 -14.81
CA VAL A 621 -0.90 -9.02 -14.78
C VAL A 621 -0.99 -10.02 -15.94
N ILE A 622 -1.41 -11.25 -15.65
CA ILE A 622 -1.85 -12.20 -16.68
C ILE A 622 -3.36 -12.35 -16.57
N VAL A 623 -4.05 -12.21 -17.70
CA VAL A 623 -5.51 -12.38 -17.80
C VAL A 623 -5.79 -13.56 -18.74
N PRO A 624 -5.86 -14.80 -18.23
CA PRO A 624 -6.32 -15.94 -19.03
C PRO A 624 -7.83 -15.84 -19.27
N ILE A 625 -8.28 -16.18 -20.48
CA ILE A 625 -9.70 -16.09 -20.88
C ILE A 625 -10.12 -17.40 -21.55
N SER A 626 -11.02 -18.17 -20.94
CA SER A 626 -11.50 -19.49 -21.42
C SER A 626 -12.88 -19.86 -20.86
N ASP A 627 -13.64 -20.72 -21.55
CA ASP A 627 -14.88 -21.36 -21.08
C ASP A 627 -14.72 -22.87 -20.76
N GLU A 628 -13.55 -23.45 -21.03
CA GLU A 628 -13.23 -24.87 -20.81
C GLU A 628 -12.04 -25.06 -19.82
N GLY A 629 -11.74 -26.32 -19.46
CA GLY A 629 -10.83 -26.66 -18.36
C GLY A 629 -9.34 -26.34 -18.61
N PRO A 630 -8.56 -25.95 -17.58
CA PRO A 630 -7.19 -25.41 -17.71
C PRO A 630 -6.14 -26.33 -18.34
N CYS A 631 -6.44 -27.61 -18.48
CA CYS A 631 -5.61 -28.59 -19.19
C CYS A 631 -6.43 -29.29 -20.28
N LEU A 632 -6.13 -28.99 -21.56
CA LEU A 632 -6.77 -29.61 -22.73
C LEU A 632 -8.31 -29.54 -22.73
N GLY A 633 -8.89 -28.43 -22.25
CA GLY A 633 -10.34 -28.19 -22.15
C GLY A 633 -11.07 -29.07 -21.13
N SER A 634 -10.47 -30.15 -20.63
CA SER A 634 -11.22 -31.25 -20.01
C SER A 634 -11.42 -31.08 -18.51
N CYS A 635 -12.65 -30.74 -18.09
CA CYS A 635 -13.09 -30.99 -16.71
C CYS A 635 -13.35 -32.49 -16.42
N THR A 636 -13.13 -33.42 -17.38
CA THR A 636 -13.76 -34.75 -17.35
C THR A 636 -12.82 -35.95 -17.17
N ASP A 637 -11.54 -35.85 -17.53
CA ASP A 637 -10.60 -37.00 -17.46
C ASP A 637 -9.89 -37.15 -16.10
N GLY A 638 -10.22 -36.29 -15.14
CA GLY A 638 -9.77 -36.35 -13.75
C GLY A 638 -9.00 -35.09 -13.37
N LEU A 639 -9.53 -34.37 -12.38
CA LEU A 639 -9.00 -33.07 -11.93
C LEU A 639 -7.49 -33.03 -11.63
N PRO A 640 -6.77 -34.09 -11.18
CA PRO A 640 -5.35 -34.00 -10.84
C PRO A 640 -4.36 -33.57 -11.94
N GLU A 641 -4.71 -33.59 -13.23
CA GLU A 641 -3.87 -32.99 -14.29
C GLU A 641 -4.17 -31.49 -14.50
N SER A 642 -5.37 -31.03 -14.09
CA SER A 642 -5.80 -29.63 -14.06
C SER A 642 -5.38 -28.93 -12.77
N GLU A 643 -5.67 -29.51 -11.60
CA GLU A 643 -5.22 -29.06 -10.26
C GLU A 643 -3.68 -28.87 -10.26
N ALA A 644 -2.93 -29.87 -10.74
CA ALA A 644 -1.46 -29.77 -10.83
C ALA A 644 -0.96 -28.74 -11.87
N ALA A 645 -1.78 -28.34 -12.84
CA ALA A 645 -1.44 -27.28 -13.78
C ALA A 645 -1.69 -25.89 -13.17
N ILE A 646 -2.77 -25.73 -12.40
CA ILE A 646 -3.08 -24.53 -11.62
C ILE A 646 -2.02 -24.30 -10.55
N ALA A 647 -1.73 -25.28 -9.69
CA ALA A 647 -0.68 -25.19 -8.68
C ALA A 647 0.70 -24.85 -9.29
N ASN A 648 1.02 -25.38 -10.48
CA ASN A 648 2.26 -25.03 -11.19
C ASN A 648 2.24 -23.58 -11.72
N ALA A 649 1.11 -23.09 -12.23
CA ALA A 649 0.94 -21.71 -12.66
C ALA A 649 1.06 -20.74 -11.48
N ILE A 650 0.42 -21.03 -10.33
CA ILE A 650 0.52 -20.28 -9.07
C ILE A 650 1.99 -20.14 -8.64
N VAL A 651 2.70 -21.28 -8.51
CA VAL A 651 4.11 -21.29 -8.08
C VAL A 651 5.00 -20.43 -9.00
N LEU A 652 4.78 -20.48 -10.31
CA LEU A 652 5.58 -19.73 -11.28
C LEU A 652 5.19 -18.26 -11.40
N ALA A 653 3.91 -17.92 -11.18
CA ALA A 653 3.44 -16.55 -11.06
C ALA A 653 4.07 -15.87 -9.83
N ASN A 654 3.99 -16.50 -8.66
CA ASN A 654 4.52 -15.96 -7.41
C ASN A 654 6.05 -15.84 -7.43
N ILE A 655 6.78 -16.82 -7.97
CA ILE A 655 8.24 -16.75 -8.17
C ILE A 655 8.66 -15.56 -9.05
N ASN A 656 7.78 -15.09 -9.94
CA ASN A 656 8.03 -13.97 -10.84
C ASN A 656 7.27 -12.69 -10.45
N GLY A 657 6.59 -12.65 -9.30
CA GLY A 657 5.80 -11.49 -8.85
C GLY A 657 4.74 -11.09 -9.88
N VAL A 658 3.91 -12.04 -10.30
CA VAL A 658 2.88 -11.87 -11.33
C VAL A 658 1.51 -12.16 -10.73
N THR A 659 0.61 -11.18 -10.80
CA THR A 659 -0.81 -11.33 -10.46
C THR A 659 -1.52 -12.03 -11.61
N VAL A 660 -2.40 -13.00 -11.33
CA VAL A 660 -3.22 -13.64 -12.36
C VAL A 660 -4.70 -13.41 -12.06
N SER A 661 -5.40 -12.75 -12.98
CA SER A 661 -6.82 -12.40 -12.83
C SER A 661 -7.63 -13.02 -13.98
N PRO A 662 -8.18 -14.24 -13.83
CA PRO A 662 -8.88 -14.95 -14.89
C PRO A 662 -10.23 -14.34 -15.27
N ILE A 663 -10.57 -14.45 -16.55
CA ILE A 663 -11.92 -14.21 -17.06
C ILE A 663 -12.51 -15.53 -17.55
N VAL A 664 -13.61 -15.95 -16.94
CA VAL A 664 -14.37 -17.12 -17.37
C VAL A 664 -15.38 -16.70 -18.44
N GLY A 665 -15.37 -17.41 -19.58
CA GLY A 665 -16.29 -17.19 -20.70
C GLY A 665 -17.75 -17.56 -20.37
N ASN A 666 -18.69 -17.19 -21.24
CA ASN A 666 -20.12 -17.43 -20.98
C ASN A 666 -20.52 -18.91 -21.21
N ASP A 667 -21.43 -19.44 -20.37
CA ASP A 667 -21.88 -20.86 -20.34
C ASP A 667 -20.73 -21.90 -20.10
N PRO A 668 -19.80 -21.69 -19.13
CA PRO A 668 -18.57 -22.48 -18.97
C PRO A 668 -18.79 -23.91 -18.41
N GLU A 669 -17.78 -24.79 -18.51
CA GLU A 669 -17.80 -26.11 -17.85
C GLU A 669 -17.76 -26.01 -16.30
N ASP A 670 -18.42 -26.95 -15.61
CA ASP A 670 -18.63 -26.98 -14.15
C ASP A 670 -17.34 -26.85 -13.28
N CYS A 671 -16.14 -27.03 -13.83
CA CYS A 671 -14.87 -26.92 -13.09
C CYS A 671 -14.07 -25.63 -13.35
N VAL A 672 -14.44 -24.81 -14.34
CA VAL A 672 -13.62 -23.67 -14.75
C VAL A 672 -13.59 -22.57 -13.69
N VAL A 673 -14.76 -22.23 -13.12
CA VAL A 673 -14.84 -21.18 -12.08
C VAL A 673 -14.01 -21.55 -10.83
N PRO A 674 -14.16 -22.73 -10.19
CA PRO A 674 -13.33 -23.07 -9.01
C PRO A 674 -11.83 -23.06 -9.27
N LEU A 675 -11.38 -23.56 -10.44
CA LEU A 675 -9.95 -23.60 -10.79
C LEU A 675 -9.41 -22.22 -11.20
N ALA A 676 -10.26 -21.35 -11.74
CA ALA A 676 -9.93 -19.94 -11.95
C ALA A 676 -9.78 -19.22 -10.60
N THR A 677 -10.68 -19.48 -9.64
CA THR A 677 -10.62 -18.93 -8.27
C THR A 677 -9.35 -19.36 -7.56
N GLU A 678 -9.00 -20.64 -7.58
CA GLU A 678 -7.74 -21.17 -7.04
C GLU A 678 -6.49 -20.45 -7.60
N LEU A 679 -6.44 -20.20 -8.91
CA LEU A 679 -5.33 -19.48 -9.55
C LEU A 679 -5.29 -17.99 -9.18
N ALA A 680 -6.46 -17.35 -9.03
CA ALA A 680 -6.57 -15.95 -8.70
C ALA A 680 -6.14 -15.68 -7.26
N GLU A 681 -6.77 -16.37 -6.31
CA GLU A 681 -6.49 -16.28 -4.87
C GLU A 681 -5.03 -16.66 -4.58
N GLY A 682 -4.53 -17.73 -5.22
CA GLY A 682 -3.14 -18.16 -5.10
C GLY A 682 -2.10 -17.16 -5.64
N THR A 683 -2.50 -16.12 -6.36
CA THR A 683 -1.60 -15.10 -6.96
C THR A 683 -1.98 -13.65 -6.66
N GLY A 684 -2.90 -13.40 -5.72
CA GLY A 684 -3.33 -12.05 -5.34
C GLY A 684 -4.15 -11.32 -6.41
N GLY A 685 -4.83 -12.07 -7.28
CA GLY A 685 -5.71 -11.57 -8.33
C GLY A 685 -7.17 -11.97 -8.10
N THR A 686 -8.04 -11.59 -9.04
CA THR A 686 -9.50 -11.74 -8.94
C THR A 686 -10.09 -12.44 -10.18
N VAL A 687 -11.23 -13.13 -10.02
CA VAL A 687 -11.94 -13.81 -11.12
C VAL A 687 -13.12 -12.98 -11.58
N PHE A 688 -13.34 -12.91 -12.89
CA PHE A 688 -14.57 -12.39 -13.48
C PHE A 688 -15.32 -13.43 -14.31
N GLU A 689 -16.60 -13.70 -14.00
CA GLU A 689 -17.51 -14.51 -14.81
C GLU A 689 -18.29 -13.65 -15.82
N SER A 690 -18.05 -13.80 -17.13
CA SER A 690 -18.77 -13.05 -18.17
C SER A 690 -20.15 -13.66 -18.50
N THR A 691 -21.14 -12.79 -18.75
CA THR A 691 -22.54 -13.17 -19.01
C THR A 691 -23.13 -12.53 -20.28
N ASP A 692 -22.59 -11.40 -20.73
CA ASP A 692 -22.58 -11.00 -22.14
C ASP A 692 -21.27 -10.23 -22.39
N PRO A 693 -20.25 -10.86 -22.99
CA PRO A 693 -18.93 -10.24 -23.19
C PRO A 693 -18.96 -8.88 -23.90
N LYS A 694 -20.04 -8.56 -24.63
CA LYS A 694 -20.22 -7.28 -25.35
C LYS A 694 -20.72 -6.14 -24.45
N LEU A 695 -21.05 -6.43 -23.20
CA LEU A 695 -21.56 -5.50 -22.20
C LEU A 695 -20.63 -5.43 -20.97
N ASP A 696 -20.10 -6.57 -20.51
CA ASP A 696 -19.38 -6.65 -19.23
C ASP A 696 -17.85 -6.64 -19.36
N LEU A 697 -17.28 -7.39 -20.32
CA LEU A 697 -15.84 -7.65 -20.47
C LEU A 697 -14.94 -6.38 -20.42
N ALA A 698 -15.39 -5.26 -20.98
CA ALA A 698 -14.62 -4.01 -20.99
C ALA A 698 -14.45 -3.44 -19.58
N ALA A 699 -15.53 -3.38 -18.80
CA ALA A 699 -15.51 -2.89 -17.43
C ALA A 699 -14.79 -3.88 -16.50
N ALA A 700 -14.98 -5.19 -16.73
CA ALA A 700 -14.28 -6.24 -16.02
C ALA A 700 -12.76 -6.10 -16.14
N ILE A 701 -12.21 -5.94 -17.35
CA ILE A 701 -10.76 -5.80 -17.54
C ILE A 701 -10.20 -4.54 -16.85
N VAL A 702 -10.96 -3.45 -16.80
CA VAL A 702 -10.55 -2.26 -16.02
C VAL A 702 -10.53 -2.59 -14.53
N ALA A 703 -11.57 -3.23 -13.99
CA ALA A 703 -11.61 -3.67 -12.58
C ALA A 703 -10.46 -4.63 -12.24
N LEU A 704 -10.25 -5.72 -12.99
CA LEU A 704 -9.17 -6.69 -12.73
C LEU A 704 -7.75 -6.08 -12.75
N VAL A 705 -7.57 -4.93 -13.42
CA VAL A 705 -6.31 -4.16 -13.39
C VAL A 705 -6.26 -3.21 -12.19
N LEU A 706 -7.39 -2.62 -11.77
CA LEU A 706 -7.48 -1.82 -10.54
C LEU A 706 -7.25 -2.70 -9.30
N ASP A 707 -7.94 -3.85 -9.21
CA ASP A 707 -7.76 -4.85 -8.16
C ASP A 707 -6.26 -5.24 -8.03
N ALA A 708 -5.61 -5.55 -9.15
CA ALA A 708 -4.18 -5.88 -9.20
C ALA A 708 -3.24 -4.68 -8.96
N CYS A 709 -3.72 -3.45 -9.09
CA CYS A 709 -2.98 -2.24 -8.71
C CYS A 709 -3.10 -1.95 -7.20
N GLU A 710 -4.22 -2.31 -6.58
CA GLU A 710 -4.47 -2.19 -5.14
C GLU A 710 -3.78 -3.32 -4.35
N SER A 711 -3.79 -4.56 -4.85
CA SER A 711 -3.15 -5.74 -4.20
C SER A 711 -1.61 -5.76 -4.25
N ILE A 712 -0.94 -4.81 -4.92
CA ILE A 712 0.50 -4.55 -4.74
C ILE A 712 0.78 -4.02 -3.32
N GLY A 713 -0.20 -3.30 -2.76
CA GLY A 713 -0.12 -2.75 -1.43
C GLY A 713 -0.48 -3.77 -0.37
N ASP A 714 -1.72 -4.27 -0.43
CA ASP A 714 -2.38 -4.97 0.68
C ASP A 714 -2.07 -6.49 0.67
N CYS A 715 -1.00 -6.90 1.37
CA CYS A 715 -0.59 -8.31 1.41
C CYS A 715 -1.39 -9.14 2.43
N ASN A 716 -2.21 -8.50 3.28
CA ASN A 716 -3.07 -9.18 4.25
C ASN A 716 -4.57 -9.13 3.88
N ASN A 717 -4.90 -8.46 2.77
CA ASN A 717 -6.19 -8.37 2.09
C ASN A 717 -7.32 -7.78 2.96
N ASN A 718 -7.01 -6.73 3.75
CA ASN A 718 -7.96 -6.08 4.67
C ASN A 718 -8.63 -4.79 4.14
N GLY A 719 -8.26 -4.34 2.95
CA GLY A 719 -8.67 -3.07 2.34
C GLY A 719 -7.69 -1.91 2.56
N ILE A 720 -6.48 -2.16 3.08
CA ILE A 720 -5.45 -1.16 3.35
C ILE A 720 -4.10 -1.63 2.78
N PRO A 721 -3.49 -0.89 1.84
CA PRO A 721 -2.12 -1.12 1.42
C PRO A 721 -1.11 -1.18 2.58
N ASP A 722 -0.22 -2.17 2.60
CA ASP A 722 0.81 -2.36 3.64
C ASP A 722 1.75 -1.15 3.79
N ASP A 723 1.92 -0.32 2.75
CA ASP A 723 2.72 0.92 2.81
C ASP A 723 1.98 2.08 3.52
N VAL A 724 0.68 1.92 3.74
CA VAL A 724 -0.21 2.74 4.57
C VAL A 724 -0.43 2.12 5.95
N GLU A 725 -0.26 0.80 6.13
CA GLU A 725 -0.28 0.17 7.45
C GLU A 725 0.87 0.65 8.36
N THR A 726 0.54 1.04 9.59
CA THR A 726 1.53 1.43 10.60
C THR A 726 2.00 0.23 11.43
N GLU A 727 2.81 -0.60 10.79
CA GLU A 727 3.53 -1.79 11.28
C GLU A 727 2.66 -3.05 11.57
N PRO A 728 2.92 -4.19 10.90
CA PRO A 728 2.30 -5.47 11.25
C PRO A 728 2.88 -5.98 12.59
N GLN A 729 2.12 -5.77 13.67
CA GLN A 729 2.48 -6.14 15.05
C GLN A 729 2.40 -7.66 15.31
N TYR A 730 3.32 -8.44 14.72
CA TYR A 730 3.54 -9.85 15.07
C TYR A 730 4.78 -10.00 15.95
N GLU A 731 4.58 -10.25 17.25
CA GLU A 731 5.66 -10.45 18.23
C GLU A 731 6.41 -11.79 18.00
N LEU A 732 7.37 -11.79 17.05
CA LEU A 732 8.51 -12.69 17.12
C LEU A 732 9.37 -12.30 18.34
N ASP A 733 8.99 -12.85 19.50
CA ASP A 733 9.46 -12.54 20.86
C ASP A 733 10.89 -11.96 20.92
N GLU A 734 10.99 -10.63 21.10
CA GLU A 734 12.30 -9.95 21.26
C GLU A 734 13.07 -10.44 22.50
N ASP A 735 12.35 -10.97 23.50
CA ASP A 735 12.89 -11.56 24.73
C ASP A 735 13.25 -13.06 24.55
N ALA A 736 13.14 -13.65 23.35
CA ALA A 736 13.28 -15.10 23.08
C ALA A 736 14.51 -15.75 23.75
N GLN A 737 14.27 -16.50 24.82
CA GLN A 737 15.31 -16.91 25.76
C GLN A 737 16.07 -18.16 25.30
N ALA A 738 17.26 -17.94 24.77
CA ALA A 738 18.20 -18.98 24.36
C ALA A 738 18.41 -20.05 25.43
N THR A 739 18.13 -21.31 25.10
CA THR A 739 18.11 -22.43 26.05
C THR A 739 19.43 -23.21 26.06
N PRO A 740 19.78 -23.93 27.15
CA PRO A 740 21.03 -24.69 27.22
C PRO A 740 20.99 -26.04 26.50
N GLU A 741 19.81 -26.50 26.11
CA GLU A 741 19.52 -27.76 25.46
C GLU A 741 19.04 -27.49 24.02
N CYS A 742 19.77 -27.96 22.99
CA CYS A 742 19.40 -27.70 21.59
C CYS A 742 18.11 -28.38 21.12
N GLU A 743 17.58 -29.32 21.91
CA GLU A 743 16.26 -29.95 21.68
C GLU A 743 15.12 -28.98 22.08
N ASP A 744 15.42 -27.99 22.93
CA ASP A 744 14.50 -26.97 23.45
C ASP A 744 14.85 -25.55 22.91
N ALA A 745 15.53 -25.45 21.76
CA ALA A 745 16.03 -24.18 21.23
C ALA A 745 14.90 -23.32 20.62
N PRO A 746 14.77 -22.02 20.97
CA PRO A 746 13.81 -21.14 20.30
C PRO A 746 14.17 -20.94 18.83
N PHE A 747 13.15 -20.82 17.98
CA PHE A 747 13.30 -20.43 16.58
C PHE A 747 13.72 -18.97 16.44
N ILE A 748 14.49 -18.66 15.40
CA ILE A 748 14.85 -17.29 15.01
C ILE A 748 14.72 -17.10 13.49
N GLY A 749 14.43 -15.86 13.08
CA GLY A 749 14.37 -15.43 11.69
C GLY A 749 15.44 -14.39 11.32
N PRO A 750 15.61 -14.11 10.02
CA PRO A 750 16.40 -12.97 9.55
C PRO A 750 15.73 -11.63 9.92
N GLY A 751 16.50 -10.55 9.93
CA GLY A 751 16.02 -9.18 10.19
C GLY A 751 15.89 -8.80 11.66
N ILE A 752 15.85 -9.77 12.57
CA ILE A 752 15.57 -9.56 14.01
C ILE A 752 16.86 -9.57 14.85
N THR A 753 16.86 -8.76 15.91
CA THR A 753 17.94 -8.65 16.91
C THR A 753 17.52 -9.31 18.22
N TYR A 754 18.10 -10.47 18.55
CA TYR A 754 17.75 -11.21 19.76
C TYR A 754 18.68 -10.83 20.93
N MET A 755 18.11 -10.29 22.00
CA MET A 755 18.84 -9.72 23.14
C MET A 755 18.84 -10.68 24.34
N THR A 756 19.92 -11.42 24.57
CA THR A 756 19.94 -12.46 25.62
C THR A 756 21.19 -12.46 26.51
N THR A 757 21.25 -13.39 27.47
CA THR A 757 22.44 -13.62 28.31
C THR A 757 22.76 -15.11 28.43
N THR A 758 24.04 -15.48 28.53
CA THR A 758 24.43 -16.88 28.81
C THR A 758 24.17 -17.21 30.30
N VAL A 759 23.00 -17.79 30.61
CA VAL A 759 22.49 -17.99 32.00
C VAL A 759 23.16 -19.11 32.80
N THR A 760 23.45 -18.90 34.10
CA THR A 760 24.19 -19.87 34.93
C THR A 760 23.45 -21.14 35.38
N ASP A 761 22.12 -21.23 35.27
CA ASP A 761 21.38 -22.41 35.77
C ASP A 761 21.36 -23.59 34.77
N ALA A 762 22.02 -23.43 33.62
CA ALA A 762 22.36 -24.50 32.66
C ALA A 762 23.08 -25.67 33.37
N SER A 763 22.33 -26.74 33.67
CA SER A 763 22.79 -27.79 34.58
C SER A 763 23.75 -28.82 33.94
N PHE A 764 24.92 -28.37 33.47
CA PHE A 764 25.98 -29.16 32.82
C PHE A 764 25.46 -30.43 32.10
N GLY A 765 24.85 -30.23 30.93
CA GLY A 765 24.41 -31.31 30.04
C GLY A 765 25.48 -32.39 29.89
N PRO A 766 25.10 -33.68 29.78
CA PRO A 766 25.94 -34.84 30.09
C PRO A 766 27.28 -34.83 29.35
N ALA A 767 28.31 -34.32 30.05
CA ALA A 767 29.44 -33.61 29.44
C ALA A 767 30.01 -34.26 28.17
N PHE A 768 29.89 -33.55 27.04
CA PHE A 768 30.54 -33.85 25.77
C PHE A 768 32.02 -34.20 26.02
N PRO A 769 32.47 -35.45 25.74
CA PRO A 769 33.80 -35.90 26.18
C PRO A 769 34.97 -35.18 25.49
N ASP A 770 34.73 -34.62 24.29
CA ASP A 770 35.74 -33.94 23.49
C ASP A 770 35.63 -32.42 23.64
N TYR A 771 36.35 -31.88 24.62
CA TYR A 771 36.53 -30.46 24.91
C TYR A 771 37.32 -29.75 23.79
N PHE A 772 36.72 -29.58 22.61
CA PHE A 772 37.35 -29.01 21.42
C PHE A 772 36.34 -28.25 20.54
N PHE A 773 35.76 -27.17 21.09
CA PHE A 773 34.93 -26.20 20.38
C PHE A 773 35.85 -25.17 19.71
N CYS A 774 35.76 -25.01 18.38
CA CYS A 774 36.63 -24.24 17.47
C CYS A 774 38.16 -24.52 17.49
N GLY A 775 38.70 -25.05 18.60
CA GLY A 775 40.12 -25.26 18.83
C GLY A 775 40.53 -24.96 20.27
N LEU A 776 39.71 -24.21 21.00
CA LEU A 776 39.93 -23.84 22.39
C LEU A 776 39.39 -24.86 23.40
N TYR A 777 39.95 -24.77 24.60
CA TYR A 777 39.70 -25.70 25.71
C TYR A 777 38.98 -24.96 26.84
N VAL A 778 37.68 -24.75 26.65
CA VAL A 778 36.85 -23.86 27.46
C VAL A 778 35.89 -24.63 28.37
N GLY A 779 35.64 -24.08 29.55
CA GLY A 779 34.47 -24.41 30.35
C GLY A 779 33.45 -23.30 30.14
N VAL A 780 32.33 -23.66 29.51
CA VAL A 780 31.34 -22.73 28.95
C VAL A 780 30.00 -22.92 29.62
N ILE A 781 29.23 -21.83 29.60
CA ILE A 781 27.77 -21.87 29.55
C ILE A 781 27.45 -21.83 28.06
N ASP A 782 26.66 -22.79 27.59
CA ASP A 782 26.18 -22.87 26.21
C ASP A 782 24.72 -22.43 26.18
N VAL A 783 24.32 -21.71 25.14
CA VAL A 783 22.92 -21.49 24.77
C VAL A 783 22.72 -21.72 23.27
N PHE A 784 21.50 -22.06 22.88
CA PHE A 784 21.12 -22.43 21.52
C PHE A 784 19.91 -21.63 21.02
N TYR A 785 19.89 -21.45 19.70
CA TYR A 785 18.77 -21.04 18.86
C TYR A 785 18.68 -22.00 17.67
N GLN A 786 17.55 -22.03 16.97
CA GLN A 786 17.40 -22.80 15.72
C GLN A 786 16.76 -21.98 14.59
N TYR A 787 17.12 -22.31 13.35
CA TYR A 787 16.67 -21.62 12.13
C TYR A 787 16.49 -22.64 11.01
N THR A 788 15.36 -22.60 10.31
CA THR A 788 15.09 -23.45 9.13
C THR A 788 14.72 -22.51 7.98
N PRO A 789 15.33 -22.57 6.78
CA PRO A 789 15.07 -21.63 5.69
C PRO A 789 13.92 -22.07 4.77
N ALA A 790 13.09 -21.12 4.33
CA ALA A 790 11.98 -21.31 3.39
C ALA A 790 12.46 -21.58 1.96
N TRP A 791 13.67 -21.15 1.60
CA TRP A 791 14.28 -21.29 0.27
C TRP A 791 15.82 -21.36 0.34
N ASP A 792 16.46 -21.86 -0.73
CA ASP A 792 17.92 -22.03 -0.81
C ASP A 792 18.64 -20.68 -0.93
N GLY A 793 19.56 -20.36 -0.02
CA GLY A 793 20.28 -19.08 -0.09
C GLY A 793 21.49 -18.95 0.83
N LEU A 794 22.03 -17.73 0.94
CA LEU A 794 23.13 -17.42 1.86
C LEU A 794 22.57 -16.83 3.16
N ALA A 795 22.90 -17.47 4.29
CA ALA A 795 22.58 -17.00 5.62
C ALA A 795 23.84 -16.48 6.33
N PHE A 796 23.64 -15.42 7.11
CA PHE A 796 24.62 -14.64 7.84
C PHE A 796 24.17 -14.58 9.29
N VAL A 797 25.07 -14.93 10.21
CA VAL A 797 24.79 -14.92 11.65
C VAL A 797 25.91 -14.17 12.36
N SER A 798 25.56 -13.12 13.10
CA SER A 798 26.51 -12.32 13.87
C SER A 798 26.14 -12.18 15.33
N VAL A 799 27.18 -12.09 16.18
CA VAL A 799 27.04 -12.00 17.64
C VAL A 799 27.83 -10.80 18.14
N GLU A 800 27.13 -9.75 18.56
CA GLU A 800 27.72 -8.57 19.19
C GLU A 800 27.62 -8.65 20.73
N GLY A 801 28.45 -7.91 21.45
CA GLY A 801 28.44 -7.94 22.91
C GLY A 801 29.61 -7.23 23.61
N PRO A 802 29.65 -7.25 24.96
CA PRO A 802 30.76 -6.72 25.73
C PRO A 802 32.04 -7.54 25.48
N PRO A 803 33.23 -6.99 25.74
CA PRO A 803 34.52 -7.64 25.45
C PRO A 803 34.87 -8.76 26.43
N VAL A 804 34.06 -9.81 26.43
CA VAL A 804 34.40 -11.17 26.83
C VAL A 804 34.61 -12.00 25.56
N ASP A 805 35.45 -13.03 25.64
CA ASP A 805 35.67 -13.92 24.51
C ASP A 805 34.43 -14.82 24.31
N PHE A 806 33.53 -14.43 23.40
CA PHE A 806 32.50 -15.34 22.89
C PHE A 806 33.07 -16.29 21.84
N VAL A 807 32.49 -17.48 21.75
CA VAL A 807 32.71 -18.44 20.66
C VAL A 807 31.34 -18.95 20.24
N TYR A 808 31.07 -18.99 18.94
CA TYR A 808 29.78 -19.40 18.39
C TYR A 808 29.96 -20.17 17.09
N GLY A 809 28.95 -20.97 16.71
CA GLY A 809 29.02 -21.83 15.53
C GLY A 809 27.66 -22.42 15.14
N VAL A 810 27.54 -22.75 13.86
CA VAL A 810 26.28 -23.22 13.22
C VAL A 810 26.37 -24.72 12.94
N TYR A 811 25.30 -25.46 13.26
CA TYR A 811 25.25 -26.92 13.19
C TYR A 811 24.08 -27.44 12.35
N ASP A 812 24.28 -28.50 11.56
CA ASP A 812 23.21 -29.20 10.80
C ASP A 812 22.52 -30.35 11.57
N ALA A 813 22.85 -30.55 12.86
CA ALA A 813 22.20 -31.54 13.71
C ALA A 813 22.34 -31.23 15.21
N CYS A 814 21.22 -31.26 15.94
CA CYS A 814 21.18 -31.48 17.39
C CYS A 814 21.14 -32.99 17.72
N PRO A 815 21.87 -33.49 18.74
CA PRO A 815 22.88 -32.78 19.53
C PRO A 815 24.13 -32.45 18.70
N PRO A 816 24.74 -31.26 18.89
CA PRO A 816 25.86 -30.79 18.09
C PRO A 816 27.07 -31.72 18.18
N THR A 817 27.65 -32.06 17.03
CA THR A 817 28.83 -32.92 16.93
C THR A 817 29.93 -32.24 16.11
N ARG A 818 31.14 -32.79 16.13
CA ARG A 818 32.20 -32.33 15.24
C ARG A 818 31.91 -32.59 13.75
N GLU A 819 31.04 -33.56 13.45
CA GLU A 819 30.71 -33.93 12.07
C GLU A 819 29.53 -33.09 11.52
N SER A 820 28.72 -32.50 12.40
CA SER A 820 27.62 -31.58 12.07
C SER A 820 27.98 -30.08 12.18
N LEU A 821 29.24 -29.74 12.45
CA LEU A 821 29.68 -28.34 12.51
C LEU A 821 29.94 -27.78 11.11
N ILE A 822 29.16 -26.77 10.72
CA ILE A 822 29.27 -26.10 9.40
C ILE A 822 30.45 -25.12 9.41
N ASP A 823 30.38 -24.12 10.29
CA ASP A 823 31.46 -23.15 10.53
C ASP A 823 31.39 -22.58 11.96
N CYS A 824 32.49 -21.99 12.44
CA CYS A 824 32.55 -21.36 13.77
C CYS A 824 33.64 -20.29 13.88
N ASN A 825 33.43 -19.31 14.76
CA ASN A 825 34.27 -18.11 14.84
C ASN A 825 34.78 -17.82 16.27
N GLU A 826 35.94 -17.15 16.37
CA GLU A 826 36.60 -16.80 17.64
C GLU A 826 37.10 -15.33 17.62
N ILE A 827 36.56 -14.52 18.54
CA ILE A 827 37.20 -13.34 19.17
C ILE A 827 37.44 -12.06 18.32
N ASP A 828 37.84 -12.15 17.04
CA ASP A 828 38.24 -10.97 16.24
C ASP A 828 37.37 -10.72 14.97
N HIS A 829 36.36 -11.56 14.72
CA HIS A 829 35.39 -11.41 13.63
C HIS A 829 33.98 -11.76 14.15
N PHE A 830 32.97 -10.95 13.81
CA PHE A 830 31.63 -11.04 14.38
C PHE A 830 30.61 -11.82 13.54
N GLU A 831 30.98 -12.34 12.37
CA GLU A 831 30.07 -12.91 11.36
C GLU A 831 30.43 -14.36 11.00
N ILE A 832 29.42 -15.21 10.78
CA ILE A 832 29.51 -16.51 10.11
C ILE A 832 28.61 -16.46 8.87
N ILE A 833 29.09 -16.99 7.74
CA ILE A 833 28.34 -17.05 6.48
C ILE A 833 28.23 -18.50 6.03
N PHE A 834 27.01 -19.01 5.83
CA PHE A 834 26.76 -20.36 5.35
C PHE A 834 25.71 -20.38 4.22
N HIS A 835 25.65 -21.49 3.49
CA HIS A 835 24.54 -21.74 2.56
C HIS A 835 23.46 -22.50 3.31
N ALA A 836 22.27 -21.93 3.37
CA ALA A 836 21.09 -22.54 3.96
C ALA A 836 20.32 -23.29 2.86
N GLU A 837 19.95 -24.55 3.10
CA GLU A 837 19.21 -25.42 2.17
C GLU A 837 17.76 -25.57 2.66
N LYS A 838 16.76 -25.38 1.79
CA LYS A 838 15.32 -25.33 2.13
C LYS A 838 14.92 -26.48 3.06
N GLY A 839 14.25 -26.16 4.16
CA GLY A 839 13.76 -27.15 5.13
C GLY A 839 14.83 -27.83 5.98
N THR A 840 16.10 -27.41 5.91
CA THR A 840 17.17 -27.92 6.79
C THR A 840 17.26 -27.06 8.04
N THR A 841 17.00 -27.64 9.22
CA THR A 841 17.17 -26.94 10.49
C THR A 841 18.64 -26.80 10.86
N TYR A 842 19.03 -25.59 11.26
CA TYR A 842 20.36 -25.20 11.68
C TYR A 842 20.32 -24.74 13.13
N TRP A 843 21.16 -25.33 13.99
CA TRP A 843 21.31 -24.94 15.39
C TRP A 843 22.47 -23.97 15.57
N ILE A 844 22.16 -22.76 16.01
CA ILE A 844 23.11 -21.69 16.27
C ILE A 844 23.46 -21.73 17.76
N ARG A 845 24.71 -22.08 18.08
CA ARG A 845 25.20 -22.18 19.46
C ARG A 845 26.07 -20.97 19.79
N VAL A 846 25.77 -20.31 20.90
CA VAL A 846 26.61 -19.22 21.47
C VAL A 846 27.14 -19.65 22.84
N ALA A 847 28.43 -19.39 23.09
CA ALA A 847 29.11 -19.84 24.31
C ALA A 847 30.08 -18.78 24.86
N ALA A 848 29.95 -18.44 26.15
CA ALA A 848 30.78 -17.45 26.83
C ALA A 848 31.99 -18.07 27.57
N GLN A 849 33.19 -17.53 27.35
CA GLN A 849 34.41 -18.07 27.96
C GLN A 849 34.52 -17.83 29.48
N PHE A 850 35.02 -18.85 30.19
CA PHE A 850 35.33 -18.83 31.64
C PHE A 850 34.14 -18.73 32.61
N PHE A 851 32.94 -19.22 32.22
CA PHE A 851 31.74 -19.19 33.08
C PHE A 851 31.32 -17.77 33.52
N GLN A 852 31.51 -16.79 32.64
CA GLN A 852 30.98 -15.44 32.86
C GLN A 852 29.61 -15.34 32.19
N GLU A 853 28.60 -14.94 32.96
CA GLU A 853 27.34 -14.45 32.39
C GLU A 853 27.65 -13.15 31.67
N ALA A 854 27.35 -13.08 30.38
CA ALA A 854 27.46 -11.87 29.58
C ALA A 854 26.21 -11.74 28.70
N PRO A 855 25.67 -10.52 28.54
CA PRO A 855 24.70 -10.25 27.49
C PRO A 855 25.36 -10.35 26.11
N PHE A 856 24.60 -10.77 25.12
CA PHE A 856 24.98 -10.65 23.71
C PHE A 856 23.74 -10.35 22.86
N GLU A 857 23.99 -9.80 21.69
CA GLU A 857 23.01 -9.49 20.66
C GLU A 857 23.25 -10.47 19.52
N LEU A 858 22.26 -11.30 19.18
CA LEU A 858 22.32 -12.20 18.03
C LEU A 858 21.53 -11.57 16.88
N HIS A 859 22.22 -11.33 15.77
CA HIS A 859 21.67 -10.75 14.55
C HIS A 859 21.71 -11.82 13.45
N MET A 860 20.65 -11.89 12.64
CA MET A 860 20.57 -12.84 11.52
C MET A 860 20.07 -12.17 10.24
N VAL A 861 20.62 -12.57 9.10
CA VAL A 861 20.16 -12.18 7.75
C VAL A 861 20.27 -13.41 6.85
N GLY A 862 19.34 -13.62 5.93
CA GLY A 862 19.34 -14.79 5.04
C GLY A 862 17.96 -15.05 4.45
N PRO A 863 17.73 -16.25 3.90
CA PRO A 863 16.39 -16.70 3.55
C PRO A 863 15.40 -16.56 4.71
N ASP A 864 14.17 -16.24 4.38
CA ASP A 864 13.03 -16.21 5.31
C ASP A 864 12.88 -17.58 6.01
N PRO A 865 12.33 -17.64 7.23
CA PRO A 865 12.22 -18.90 7.93
C PRO A 865 11.13 -19.76 7.26
N ALA A 866 11.39 -21.06 7.07
CA ALA A 866 10.37 -22.05 6.70
C ALA A 866 9.31 -22.23 7.80
N PHE A 867 9.61 -21.73 9.00
CA PHE A 867 8.67 -21.60 10.09
C PHE A 867 8.19 -20.15 10.10
N ASN A 868 7.10 -19.88 9.39
CA ASN A 868 6.18 -18.85 9.86
C ASN A 868 5.68 -19.33 11.24
N PRO A 869 5.63 -18.51 12.31
CA PRO A 869 5.31 -19.01 13.65
C PRO A 869 3.90 -19.62 13.83
N VAL A 870 3.08 -19.54 12.79
CA VAL A 870 1.82 -20.27 12.60
C VAL A 870 2.01 -21.22 11.39
N ASP A 871 2.46 -22.45 11.69
CA ASP A 871 2.29 -23.72 10.95
C ASP A 871 2.37 -24.81 12.03
N CYS A 872 1.43 -24.74 12.98
CA CYS A 872 1.41 -25.48 14.24
C CYS A 872 1.07 -26.95 13.99
N ASN A 873 0.31 -27.23 12.93
CA ASN A 873 0.02 -28.58 12.48
C ASN A 873 1.14 -29.18 11.59
N GLY A 874 2.05 -28.34 11.08
CA GLY A 874 3.33 -28.74 10.48
C GLY A 874 3.21 -29.30 9.06
N ASN A 875 2.26 -28.80 8.27
CA ASN A 875 1.96 -29.31 6.93
C ASN A 875 2.71 -28.55 5.80
N GLY A 876 3.19 -27.34 6.07
CA GLY A 876 3.92 -26.50 5.12
C GLY A 876 3.10 -25.38 4.47
N ILE A 877 1.86 -25.17 4.91
CA ILE A 877 1.02 -23.98 4.68
C ILE A 877 0.96 -23.21 6.01
N PRO A 878 1.03 -21.86 6.02
CA PRO A 878 0.87 -21.10 7.26
C PRO A 878 -0.55 -21.21 7.84
N ASP A 879 -0.70 -21.38 9.16
CA ASP A 879 -2.01 -21.57 9.79
C ASP A 879 -2.92 -20.33 9.63
N GLU A 880 -2.37 -19.10 9.50
CA GLU A 880 -3.18 -17.91 9.20
C GLU A 880 -3.70 -17.89 7.76
N CYS A 881 -3.13 -18.73 6.89
CA CYS A 881 -3.64 -19.08 5.58
C CYS A 881 -4.48 -20.37 5.59
N GLU A 882 -4.66 -21.05 6.74
CA GLU A 882 -5.47 -22.26 6.87
C GLU A 882 -6.77 -22.01 7.66
N CYS A 883 -7.82 -22.76 7.33
CA CYS A 883 -9.08 -22.68 8.07
C CYS A 883 -9.11 -23.69 9.23
N LEU A 884 -8.15 -23.62 10.17
CA LEU A 884 -7.97 -24.62 11.24
C LEU A 884 -9.24 -24.92 12.06
N ALA A 885 -10.14 -23.94 12.18
CA ALA A 885 -11.40 -24.07 12.90
C ALA A 885 -12.56 -24.70 12.09
N ASP A 886 -12.41 -24.96 10.79
CA ASP A 886 -13.33 -25.75 9.95
C ASP A 886 -13.03 -27.25 10.09
N VAL A 887 -13.33 -27.78 11.26
CA VAL A 887 -12.93 -29.11 11.72
C VAL A 887 -13.58 -30.28 10.94
N ASP A 888 -14.58 -30.05 10.07
CA ASP A 888 -14.98 -31.05 9.07
C ASP A 888 -14.97 -30.62 7.59
N GLY A 889 -14.31 -29.50 7.27
CA GLY A 889 -13.94 -29.11 5.91
C GLY A 889 -15.15 -28.84 5.01
N ASP A 890 -16.15 -28.09 5.52
CA ASP A 890 -17.33 -27.70 4.72
C ASP A 890 -17.33 -26.24 4.20
N GLY A 891 -16.23 -25.52 4.46
CA GLY A 891 -15.92 -24.16 4.01
C GLY A 891 -16.28 -23.07 5.02
N PHE A 892 -16.78 -23.45 6.21
CA PHE A 892 -17.40 -22.54 7.17
C PHE A 892 -17.13 -22.94 8.61
N ILE A 893 -16.74 -21.98 9.44
CA ILE A 893 -16.47 -22.23 10.86
C ILE A 893 -17.79 -22.13 11.63
N THR A 894 -18.42 -23.27 11.95
CA THR A 894 -19.80 -23.31 12.47
C THR A 894 -19.91 -23.92 13.89
N PRO A 895 -21.11 -23.86 14.53
CA PRO A 895 -21.39 -24.60 15.76
C PRO A 895 -21.36 -26.15 15.62
N ARG A 896 -21.03 -26.69 14.46
CA ARG A 896 -20.79 -28.12 14.19
C ARG A 896 -19.36 -28.52 14.57
N ASP A 897 -18.43 -27.62 14.33
CA ASP A 897 -16.98 -27.82 14.36
C ASP A 897 -16.49 -27.70 15.80
N ALA A 898 -16.99 -26.68 16.49
CA ALA A 898 -16.97 -26.60 17.96
C ALA A 898 -17.60 -27.85 18.61
N ALA A 899 -18.55 -28.53 17.96
CA ALA A 899 -19.16 -29.76 18.48
C ALA A 899 -18.35 -31.03 18.19
N LEU A 900 -17.38 -31.00 17.25
CA LEU A 900 -16.40 -32.07 17.02
C LEU A 900 -15.30 -32.01 18.06
N VAL A 901 -14.66 -30.84 18.24
CA VAL A 901 -13.72 -30.59 19.35
C VAL A 901 -14.35 -30.92 20.70
N THR A 902 -15.60 -30.50 20.95
CA THR A 902 -16.36 -30.86 22.18
C THR A 902 -16.52 -32.37 22.40
N VAL A 903 -16.43 -33.21 21.35
CA VAL A 903 -16.51 -34.67 21.45
C VAL A 903 -15.16 -35.30 21.82
N LEU A 904 -14.03 -34.69 21.49
CA LEU A 904 -12.68 -35.17 21.84
C LEU A 904 -12.06 -34.51 23.09
N LEU A 905 -12.57 -33.35 23.56
CA LEU A 905 -12.16 -32.66 24.80
C LEU A 905 -11.59 -33.58 25.91
N GLY A 906 -10.28 -33.44 26.16
CA GLY A 906 -9.49 -34.24 27.08
C GLY A 906 -8.93 -35.53 26.47
N THR A 907 -8.60 -35.54 25.17
CA THR A 907 -7.84 -36.63 24.53
C THR A 907 -6.68 -36.13 23.69
N SER A 908 -5.47 -36.50 24.09
CA SER A 908 -4.28 -36.51 23.22
C SER A 908 -4.55 -37.11 21.85
N CYS A 909 -4.45 -36.26 20.83
CA CYS A 909 -4.15 -36.65 19.47
C CYS A 909 -2.90 -35.87 19.02
N ASP A 910 -2.25 -36.33 17.96
CA ASP A 910 -0.94 -35.85 17.50
C ASP A 910 -1.16 -35.67 16.00
N GLY A 911 -1.55 -34.45 15.61
CA GLY A 911 -2.13 -34.14 14.30
C GLY A 911 -3.51 -34.76 14.05
N CYS A 912 -4.56 -34.27 14.73
CA CYS A 912 -5.96 -34.46 14.28
C CYS A 912 -6.67 -33.10 14.16
N PRO A 913 -7.68 -32.95 13.26
CA PRO A 913 -8.34 -31.66 13.03
C PRO A 913 -9.02 -31.06 14.27
N GLU A 914 -9.27 -31.88 15.31
CA GLU A 914 -9.82 -31.41 16.57
C GLU A 914 -8.77 -30.77 17.53
N ASP A 915 -7.48 -30.82 17.20
CA ASP A 915 -6.32 -30.28 17.95
C ASP A 915 -5.80 -29.03 17.20
N VAL A 916 -6.56 -27.95 17.35
CA VAL A 916 -6.52 -26.71 16.56
C VAL A 916 -5.35 -25.83 16.97
N ASP A 917 -4.86 -25.90 18.22
CA ASP A 917 -3.64 -25.19 18.65
C ASP A 917 -2.34 -26.02 18.50
N GLY A 918 -2.45 -27.28 18.09
CA GLY A 918 -1.32 -28.20 17.86
C GLY A 918 -0.52 -28.60 19.11
N ASP A 919 -0.99 -28.32 20.35
CA ASP A 919 -0.25 -28.68 21.58
C ASP A 919 -0.30 -30.19 21.91
N GLY A 920 -1.15 -30.95 21.21
CA GLY A 920 -1.19 -32.42 21.22
C GLY A 920 -2.19 -33.03 22.22
N GLU A 921 -3.08 -32.23 22.80
CA GLU A 921 -4.14 -32.63 23.73
C GLU A 921 -5.39 -31.74 23.58
N VAL A 922 -6.29 -32.00 22.61
CA VAL A 922 -7.64 -31.39 22.47
C VAL A 922 -8.24 -30.92 23.81
N ASP A 923 -8.21 -29.62 24.06
CA ASP A 923 -8.42 -28.90 25.33
C ASP A 923 -9.49 -27.80 25.15
N VAL A 924 -9.63 -26.89 26.12
CA VAL A 924 -10.54 -25.76 26.01
C VAL A 924 -10.01 -24.66 25.08
N ARG A 925 -8.72 -24.67 24.73
CA ARG A 925 -8.09 -23.69 23.83
C ARG A 925 -8.54 -23.83 22.39
N ASP A 926 -8.56 -25.04 21.86
CA ASP A 926 -9.09 -25.35 20.52
C ASP A 926 -10.54 -24.85 20.39
N LEU A 927 -11.29 -25.01 21.50
CA LEU A 927 -12.66 -24.54 21.60
C LEU A 927 -12.77 -23.01 21.74
N GLU A 928 -11.74 -22.33 22.27
CA GLU A 928 -11.65 -20.87 22.31
C GLU A 928 -11.33 -20.32 20.91
N ILE A 929 -10.35 -20.90 20.18
CA ILE A 929 -10.02 -20.53 18.78
C ILE A 929 -11.26 -20.66 17.87
N ILE A 930 -11.95 -21.82 17.89
CA ILE A 930 -13.16 -22.00 17.06
C ILE A 930 -14.25 -20.98 17.42
N PHE A 931 -14.39 -20.58 18.69
CA PHE A 931 -15.39 -19.57 19.05
C PHE A 931 -14.99 -18.14 18.71
N GLU A 932 -13.70 -17.84 18.55
CA GLU A 932 -13.22 -16.53 18.09
C GLU A 932 -13.38 -16.37 16.57
N GLN A 933 -13.21 -17.45 15.80
CA GLN A 933 -13.40 -17.46 14.34
C GLN A 933 -14.83 -17.84 13.88
N MET A 934 -15.75 -18.18 14.80
CA MET A 934 -17.07 -18.74 14.47
C MET A 934 -17.96 -17.79 13.64
N GLY A 935 -18.27 -18.22 12.42
CA GLY A 935 -19.11 -17.48 11.47
C GLY A 935 -18.33 -16.81 10.33
N GLN A 936 -16.99 -16.90 10.34
CA GLN A 936 -16.18 -16.61 9.16
C GLN A 936 -16.35 -17.73 8.10
N ALA A 937 -16.11 -17.36 6.83
CA ALA A 937 -15.97 -18.31 5.73
C ALA A 937 -14.47 -18.49 5.42
N CYS A 938 -14.08 -19.71 5.08
CA CYS A 938 -12.69 -20.03 4.77
C CYS A 938 -12.29 -19.45 3.40
N PRO A 939 -11.08 -18.84 3.24
CA PRO A 939 -10.55 -18.50 1.92
C PRO A 939 -10.37 -19.77 1.07
N PHE A 940 -9.77 -20.82 1.65
CA PHE A 940 -9.53 -22.08 0.96
C PHE A 940 -10.51 -23.16 1.44
N GLY A 941 -11.56 -23.41 0.64
CA GLY A 941 -12.53 -24.48 0.87
C GLY A 941 -12.06 -25.82 0.29
N ASP A 942 -11.19 -26.55 0.99
CA ASP A 942 -10.54 -27.77 0.47
C ASP A 942 -11.51 -28.97 0.32
N GLY A 943 -12.09 -29.12 -0.87
CA GLY A 943 -13.24 -29.99 -1.15
C GLY A 943 -12.98 -31.52 -1.21
N GLY A 944 -12.26 -32.10 -0.24
CA GLY A 944 -11.36 -33.25 -0.47
C GLY A 944 -11.40 -34.58 0.34
N THR A 945 -12.46 -34.94 1.09
CA THR A 945 -12.81 -36.32 1.59
C THR A 945 -12.15 -36.98 2.83
#